data_AF-A0A535YFQ9-F1
#
_entry.id   AF-A0A535YFQ9-F1
#
_cell.length_a   1.000
_cell.length_b   1.000
_cell.length_c   1.000
_cell.angle_alpha   90.00
_cell.angle_beta   90.00
_cell.angle_gamma   90.00
#
_symmetry.space_group_name_H-M   'P 1'
#
loop_
_entity.id
_entity.type
_entity.pdbx_description
1 polymer ?
#
loop_
_entity_poly.entity_id
_entity_poly.type
_entity_poly.pdbx_seq_one_letter_code
_entity_poly.pdbx_strand_id
1 'polypeptide(L)'
;MSLLSLPQSHGLLRRSSAPLGAATMLAGFIVVLGSLGTAAAQTPPPNQLASLKTVPVPEPPNLAEFVTDKAAAIRLGKALFWDMQVGSDGVQACASCHFHAGADSRTKNQLSPGLLAGDRTFQLGGPNYTLSAADFPFHRLTDVNNRASTLLFDTNDVASSQGVFRRDFVDVVTPGTLQVLPLLATTDTSVDRCNRVADPDGFTVGGVNVRRVEPRNTPTMINAVYNFRNFWDGRANNNFNGANPFGDRDPDNHIWKLVGVQLQQVHVQIPLGSLASQAVGPPGSPFEMSCANRAFAKIGHKLLAPGVVPLAKQVVAPDDSVLGPLSRSLVPGARGLLLSYNTLIEQAFNPAYWMASSPITLSSVVMANEQHTGMSLIPEPSQTVVADTSFNQMEANFSLFFGLSVQLYESTLIANDTRVDRFLEGNTTALSADEQAGMAIFTGPGKCIACHGGPELTNASVRNVTNERLERMHMGNDGIAVYDNGFYNIGTRPTEDDLGVGGSDPFGNPLSETRYCQQFVDQGQACPIKNQNASGQFLMTGIADMIVARPGVVPAPGDDLRVQPHHGHVHLRPDERHGGLQGAAAAQRRTDRAVLPQRRQIDTAPGGRLLQSRRRLRRPEPGQPGPEYPAAVASDRTQRGSEATAGGVPGCSDRRSGPI
;
A
#
# COMPACT_ATOMS: atom_id res chain seq x y z
N MET A 1 -67.09 -57.74 34.30
CA MET A 1 -67.42 -56.85 35.43
C MET A 1 -67.16 -55.43 34.95
N SER A 2 -67.93 -54.91 33.99
CA SER A 2 -69.33 -54.47 34.05
C SER A 2 -69.46 -53.04 34.61
N LEU A 3 -69.89 -52.15 33.70
CA LEU A 3 -70.64 -50.89 33.86
C LEU A 3 -69.78 -49.62 33.98
N LEU A 4 -69.67 -48.76 32.94
CA LEU A 4 -70.67 -47.82 32.39
C LEU A 4 -71.17 -46.80 33.43
N SER A 5 -70.98 -45.50 33.15
CA SER A 5 -72.06 -44.48 33.03
C SER A 5 -71.58 -43.04 33.33
N LEU A 6 -71.55 -42.21 32.29
CA LEU A 6 -72.09 -40.82 32.27
C LEU A 6 -73.62 -40.86 32.54
N PRO A 7 -74.41 -39.75 32.63
CA PRO A 7 -74.17 -38.31 32.85
C PRO A 7 -75.24 -37.64 33.80
N GLN A 8 -75.33 -36.30 33.72
CA GLN A 8 -76.51 -35.39 33.93
C GLN A 8 -76.66 -34.73 35.32
N SER A 9 -77.04 -33.45 35.46
CA SER A 9 -77.19 -32.29 34.57
C SER A 9 -77.63 -31.06 35.40
N HIS A 10 -77.42 -29.86 34.82
CA HIS A 10 -78.07 -28.55 35.06
C HIS A 10 -77.73 -27.67 36.29
N GLY A 11 -77.39 -26.39 35.99
CA GLY A 11 -77.95 -25.26 36.75
C GLY A 11 -77.07 -24.05 37.13
N LEU A 12 -76.60 -23.26 36.15
CA LEU A 12 -76.54 -21.78 36.09
C LEU A 12 -75.85 -20.89 37.18
N LEU A 13 -74.92 -20.06 36.66
CA LEU A 13 -74.68 -18.60 36.83
C LEU A 13 -73.71 -18.00 37.89
N ARG A 14 -72.59 -17.46 37.34
CA ARG A 14 -71.84 -16.18 37.58
C ARG A 14 -71.29 -15.89 38.99
N ARG A 15 -70.13 -15.26 39.23
CA ARG A 15 -68.97 -14.60 38.55
C ARG A 15 -67.96 -14.40 39.74
N SER A 16 -66.64 -14.28 39.66
CA SER A 16 -65.71 -13.80 38.65
C SER A 16 -64.25 -14.12 39.05
N SER A 17 -63.44 -14.32 38.01
CA SER A 17 -61.99 -14.55 37.81
C SER A 17 -61.07 -13.43 38.36
N ALA A 18 -59.73 -13.51 38.44
CA ALA A 18 -58.70 -14.33 37.79
C ALA A 18 -57.31 -14.05 38.45
N PRO A 19 -56.22 -14.79 38.14
CA PRO A 19 -55.49 -15.51 39.20
C PRO A 19 -53.94 -15.39 39.22
N LEU A 20 -53.38 -16.01 40.27
CA LEU A 20 -51.99 -16.48 40.42
C LEU A 20 -51.70 -17.74 39.57
N GLY A 21 -50.40 -18.06 39.45
CA GLY A 21 -49.92 -19.40 39.79
C GLY A 21 -48.75 -19.92 38.94
N ALA A 22 -47.86 -20.79 39.40
CA ALA A 22 -47.37 -21.21 40.72
C ALA A 22 -46.24 -22.24 40.43
N ALA A 23 -45.29 -22.34 41.35
CA ALA A 23 -44.10 -23.20 41.29
C ALA A 23 -44.32 -24.62 41.87
N THR A 24 -43.35 -25.52 41.60
CA THR A 24 -42.67 -26.54 42.48
C THR A 24 -42.51 -27.93 41.82
N MET A 25 -41.27 -28.38 41.49
CA MET A 25 -40.30 -29.27 42.23
C MET A 25 -40.62 -30.78 42.10
N LEU A 26 -39.73 -31.79 41.97
CA LEU A 26 -38.26 -31.96 41.82
C LEU A 26 -37.97 -33.50 41.67
N ALA A 27 -36.91 -33.92 40.96
CA ALA A 27 -36.01 -35.10 41.14
C ALA A 27 -35.53 -35.67 39.77
N GLY A 28 -34.26 -35.99 39.45
CA GLY A 28 -32.97 -36.00 40.15
C GLY A 28 -31.79 -36.32 39.19
N PHE A 29 -30.58 -35.93 39.62
CA PHE A 29 -29.19 -36.32 39.27
C PHE A 29 -28.77 -36.75 37.84
N ILE A 30 -27.83 -36.01 37.21
CA ILE A 30 -26.54 -36.50 36.64
C ILE A 30 -25.47 -35.37 36.72
N VAL A 31 -24.26 -35.75 37.14
CA VAL A 31 -23.02 -34.96 37.18
C VAL A 31 -22.58 -34.56 35.77
N VAL A 32 -22.30 -33.26 35.53
CA VAL A 32 -21.49 -32.82 34.38
C VAL A 32 -20.35 -31.95 34.89
N LEU A 33 -19.12 -32.44 34.72
CA LEU A 33 -17.91 -31.62 34.73
C LEU A 33 -18.05 -30.57 33.61
N GLY A 34 -18.26 -29.31 34.01
CA GLY A 34 -18.26 -28.16 33.10
C GLY A 34 -16.84 -27.63 32.94
N SER A 35 -16.33 -27.76 31.73
CA SER A 35 -15.05 -27.27 31.22
C SER A 35 -14.72 -25.83 31.63
N LEU A 36 -13.45 -25.60 31.98
CA LEU A 36 -12.79 -24.30 31.85
C LEU A 36 -12.79 -23.91 30.37
N GLY A 37 -13.88 -23.27 29.93
CA GLY A 37 -13.90 -22.58 28.65
C GLY A 37 -12.97 -21.38 28.75
N THR A 38 -11.86 -21.42 28.01
CA THR A 38 -11.12 -20.21 27.67
C THR A 38 -12.12 -19.23 27.05
N ALA A 39 -12.35 -18.10 27.71
CA ALA A 39 -13.09 -17.00 27.12
C ALA A 39 -12.34 -16.55 25.86
N ALA A 40 -12.78 -17.01 24.69
CA ALA A 40 -12.36 -16.41 23.43
C ALA A 40 -12.77 -14.93 23.50
N ALA A 41 -11.79 -14.03 23.47
CA ALA A 41 -12.07 -12.61 23.38
C ALA A 41 -12.98 -12.37 22.17
N GLN A 42 -14.19 -11.89 22.41
CA GLN A 42 -15.12 -11.56 21.34
C GLN A 42 -14.49 -10.45 20.50
N THR A 43 -14.38 -10.66 19.19
CA THR A 43 -13.91 -9.63 18.26
C THR A 43 -14.89 -8.45 18.32
N PRO A 44 -14.40 -7.21 18.50
CA PRO A 44 -15.27 -6.04 18.54
C PRO A 44 -16.10 -5.95 17.25
N PRO A 45 -17.39 -5.57 17.33
CA PRO A 45 -18.18 -5.28 16.13
C PRO A 45 -17.45 -4.25 15.24
N PRO A 46 -17.63 -4.30 13.90
CA PRO A 46 -16.97 -3.37 12.98
C PRO A 46 -17.18 -1.89 13.38
N ASN A 47 -18.36 -1.54 13.87
CA ASN A 47 -18.71 -0.17 14.26
C ASN A 47 -18.38 0.18 15.71
N GLN A 48 -17.37 -0.47 16.32
CA GLN A 48 -16.91 -0.16 17.67
C GLN A 48 -15.39 0.04 17.71
N LEU A 49 -14.94 1.14 18.33
CA LEU A 49 -13.52 1.36 18.61
C LEU A 49 -13.02 0.41 19.69
N ALA A 50 -11.80 -0.08 19.52
CA ALA A 50 -11.07 -0.86 20.51
C ALA A 50 -9.56 -0.63 20.32
N SER A 51 -8.73 -1.06 21.28
CA SER A 51 -7.27 -0.97 21.12
C SER A 51 -6.78 -1.94 20.06
N LEU A 52 -5.83 -1.51 19.22
CA LEU A 52 -5.21 -2.38 18.22
C LEU A 52 -4.46 -3.56 18.86
N LYS A 53 -4.07 -3.48 20.14
CA LYS A 53 -3.49 -4.62 20.89
C LYS A 53 -4.44 -5.81 21.03
N THR A 54 -5.73 -5.63 20.76
CA THR A 54 -6.73 -6.71 20.78
C THR A 54 -6.75 -7.55 19.51
N VAL A 55 -6.05 -7.13 18.45
CA VAL A 55 -6.04 -7.81 17.15
C VAL A 55 -4.66 -8.46 16.93
N PRO A 56 -4.59 -9.78 16.64
CA PRO A 56 -3.34 -10.41 16.26
C PRO A 56 -2.92 -9.94 14.87
N VAL A 57 -1.61 -9.81 14.64
CA VAL A 57 -1.05 -9.54 13.31
C VAL A 57 -1.41 -10.70 12.37
N PRO A 58 -2.08 -10.45 11.22
CA PRO A 58 -2.41 -11.49 10.26
C PRO A 58 -1.15 -12.18 9.69
N GLU A 59 -1.19 -13.51 9.56
CA GLU A 59 -0.09 -14.31 9.04
C GLU A 59 -0.60 -15.40 8.10
N PRO A 60 0.07 -15.67 6.96
CA PRO A 60 -0.34 -16.73 6.05
C PRO A 60 -0.41 -18.10 6.75
N PRO A 61 -1.53 -18.82 6.67
CA PRO A 61 -1.70 -20.10 7.36
C PRO A 61 -0.76 -21.20 6.82
N ASN A 62 -0.28 -21.08 5.59
CA ASN A 62 0.67 -21.99 4.94
C ASN A 62 2.10 -21.43 4.87
N LEU A 63 2.44 -20.41 5.67
CA LEU A 63 3.77 -19.77 5.63
C LEU A 63 4.92 -20.78 5.77
N ALA A 64 4.73 -21.80 6.61
CA ALA A 64 5.73 -22.84 6.88
C ALA A 64 6.09 -23.72 5.67
N GLU A 65 5.30 -23.70 4.59
CA GLU A 65 5.70 -24.34 3.33
C GLU A 65 6.92 -23.64 2.70
N PHE A 66 6.98 -22.31 2.83
CA PHE A 66 7.94 -21.46 2.13
C PHE A 66 9.07 -20.97 3.04
N VAL A 67 8.74 -20.55 4.26
CA VAL A 67 9.68 -19.91 5.19
C VAL A 67 10.03 -20.87 6.33
N THR A 68 11.32 -21.21 6.43
CA THR A 68 11.88 -22.10 7.46
C THR A 68 12.40 -21.33 8.67
N ASP A 69 12.86 -20.09 8.48
CA ASP A 69 13.26 -19.17 9.54
C ASP A 69 12.64 -17.78 9.31
N LYS A 70 11.62 -17.48 10.11
CA LYS A 70 10.90 -16.20 10.06
C LYS A 70 11.80 -15.00 10.42
N ALA A 71 12.73 -15.16 11.36
CA ALA A 71 13.62 -14.07 11.75
C ALA A 71 14.64 -13.77 10.64
N ALA A 72 15.17 -14.80 9.97
CA ALA A 72 16.00 -14.62 8.78
C ALA A 72 15.22 -13.95 7.65
N ALA A 73 13.96 -14.36 7.41
CA ALA A 73 13.10 -13.72 6.42
C ALA A 73 12.83 -12.24 6.72
N ILE A 74 12.61 -11.86 7.99
CA ILE A 74 12.45 -10.46 8.41
C ILE A 74 13.74 -9.66 8.14
N ARG A 75 14.92 -10.23 8.39
CA ARG A 75 16.21 -9.59 8.06
C ARG A 75 16.35 -9.38 6.55
N LEU A 76 16.04 -10.39 5.74
CA LEU A 76 16.04 -10.26 4.29
C LEU A 76 15.07 -9.16 3.84
N GLY A 77 13.85 -9.15 4.38
CA GLY A 77 12.81 -8.18 4.03
C GLY A 77 13.23 -6.75 4.34
N LYS A 78 13.78 -6.52 5.54
CA LYS A 78 14.33 -5.21 5.89
C LYS A 78 15.52 -4.83 4.99
N ALA A 79 16.40 -5.77 4.65
CA ALA A 79 17.48 -5.46 3.72
C ALA A 79 16.92 -5.02 2.34
N LEU A 80 16.01 -5.81 1.75
CA LEU A 80 15.44 -5.51 0.44
C LEU A 80 14.62 -4.21 0.42
N PHE A 81 13.80 -3.96 1.44
CA PHE A 81 12.97 -2.76 1.53
C PHE A 81 13.79 -1.46 1.53
N TRP A 82 15.00 -1.50 2.09
CA TRP A 82 15.88 -0.34 2.23
C TRP A 82 16.97 -0.27 1.14
N ASP A 83 17.15 -1.30 0.32
CA ASP A 83 18.29 -1.35 -0.60
C ASP A 83 18.03 -0.62 -1.93
N MET A 84 18.70 0.52 -2.11
CA MET A 84 18.69 1.29 -3.35
C MET A 84 19.23 0.49 -4.55
N GLN A 85 19.96 -0.61 -4.33
CA GLN A 85 20.43 -1.49 -5.40
C GLN A 85 19.30 -2.29 -6.06
N VAL A 86 18.14 -2.43 -5.42
CA VAL A 86 16.94 -3.03 -6.05
C VAL A 86 16.53 -2.22 -7.27
N GLY A 87 16.47 -0.89 -7.13
CA GLY A 87 16.12 0.04 -8.19
C GLY A 87 17.19 0.16 -9.28
N SER A 88 16.76 0.53 -10.49
CA SER A 88 17.65 0.63 -11.66
C SER A 88 18.53 1.86 -11.69
N ASP A 89 18.10 2.96 -11.07
CA ASP A 89 18.94 4.15 -10.94
C ASP A 89 19.92 4.06 -9.75
N GLY A 90 19.76 3.04 -8.91
CA GLY A 90 20.60 2.85 -7.73
C GLY A 90 20.39 3.91 -6.65
N VAL A 91 19.26 4.62 -6.66
CA VAL A 91 18.90 5.70 -5.73
C VAL A 91 17.52 5.45 -5.10
N GLN A 92 16.57 4.92 -5.84
CA GLN A 92 15.22 4.68 -5.34
C GLN A 92 15.10 3.28 -4.72
N ALA A 93 14.69 3.23 -3.45
CA ALA A 93 14.25 2.03 -2.71
C ALA A 93 12.81 2.21 -2.27
N CYS A 94 12.14 1.16 -1.76
CA CYS A 94 10.84 1.30 -1.11
C CYS A 94 10.96 2.36 0.00
N ALA A 95 11.93 2.20 0.91
CA ALA A 95 12.17 3.11 2.03
C ALA A 95 12.38 4.58 1.64
N SER A 96 12.87 4.87 0.43
CA SER A 96 13.11 6.25 -0.01
C SER A 96 11.84 7.12 -0.05
N CYS A 97 10.67 6.51 -0.26
CA CYS A 97 9.36 7.19 -0.19
C CYS A 97 8.67 7.03 1.17
N HIS A 98 9.19 6.15 2.03
CA HIS A 98 8.38 5.46 3.02
C HIS A 98 8.98 5.57 4.44
N PHE A 99 10.22 6.04 4.57
CA PHE A 99 10.92 6.13 5.86
C PHE A 99 10.29 7.13 6.86
N HIS A 100 9.50 8.11 6.43
CA HIS A 100 8.96 9.17 7.30
C HIS A 100 7.50 8.90 7.68
N ALA A 101 7.28 8.00 8.66
CA ALA A 101 5.95 7.53 9.07
C ALA A 101 5.11 6.96 7.90
N GLY A 102 5.80 6.50 6.86
CA GLY A 102 5.19 5.84 5.72
C GLY A 102 4.86 6.71 4.52
N ALA A 103 4.99 8.03 4.60
CA ALA A 103 4.72 8.93 3.47
C ALA A 103 5.99 9.63 2.96
N ASP A 104 5.96 10.06 1.69
CA ASP A 104 7.08 10.72 1.05
C ASP A 104 7.20 12.18 1.48
N SER A 105 8.27 12.50 2.21
CA SER A 105 8.55 13.85 2.70
C SER A 105 9.42 14.70 1.77
N ARG A 106 9.79 14.19 0.59
CA ARG A 106 10.68 14.89 -0.35
C ARG A 106 9.94 16.04 -1.04
N THR A 107 10.60 17.17 -1.25
CA THR A 107 9.99 18.45 -1.69
C THR A 107 10.17 18.80 -3.17
N LYS A 108 10.61 17.83 -3.97
CA LYS A 108 10.88 17.96 -5.40
C LYS A 108 10.29 16.78 -6.15
N ASN A 109 9.88 17.04 -7.39
CA ASN A 109 9.18 16.08 -8.24
C ASN A 109 7.96 15.49 -7.50
N GLN A 110 7.05 16.37 -7.09
CA GLN A 110 5.88 15.99 -6.28
C GLN A 110 4.57 16.00 -7.07
N LEU A 111 4.59 16.38 -8.35
CA LEU A 111 3.40 16.48 -9.18
C LEU A 111 3.42 15.44 -10.29
N SER A 112 2.32 14.73 -10.44
CA SER A 112 1.94 13.99 -11.64
C SER A 112 0.75 14.72 -12.29
N PRO A 113 0.63 14.80 -13.62
CA PRO A 113 -0.62 15.24 -14.22
C PRO A 113 -1.68 14.13 -14.03
N GLY A 114 -2.92 14.37 -14.48
CA GLY A 114 -4.03 13.43 -14.42
C GLY A 114 -3.89 12.18 -15.31
N LEU A 115 -2.78 11.44 -15.17
CA LEU A 115 -2.40 10.33 -16.07
C LEU A 115 -3.44 9.22 -16.11
N LEU A 116 -4.10 8.94 -14.99
CA LEU A 116 -5.16 7.91 -14.93
C LEU A 116 -6.41 8.30 -15.71
N ALA A 117 -6.62 9.60 -15.93
CA ALA A 117 -7.64 10.16 -16.81
C ALA A 117 -7.18 10.27 -18.28
N GLY A 118 -5.93 9.89 -18.57
CA GLY A 118 -5.29 10.13 -19.88
C GLY A 118 -4.80 11.57 -20.08
N ASP A 119 -4.78 12.41 -19.03
CA ASP A 119 -4.26 13.77 -19.10
C ASP A 119 -2.76 13.81 -18.81
N ARG A 120 -2.00 14.37 -19.77
CA ARG A 120 -0.55 14.55 -19.69
C ARG A 120 -0.13 16.01 -19.49
N THR A 121 -1.10 16.89 -19.24
CA THR A 121 -0.88 18.32 -19.09
C THR A 121 -0.79 18.67 -17.61
N PHE A 122 0.34 19.23 -17.19
CA PHE A 122 0.47 19.77 -15.84
C PHE A 122 -0.26 21.11 -15.75
N GLN A 123 -1.17 21.23 -14.79
CA GLN A 123 -2.05 22.39 -14.65
C GLN A 123 -1.60 23.37 -13.55
N LEU A 124 -0.76 22.92 -12.62
CA LEU A 124 -0.25 23.75 -11.53
C LEU A 124 1.12 24.38 -11.84
N GLY A 125 2.21 23.62 -11.61
CA GLY A 125 3.58 24.15 -11.67
C GLY A 125 4.53 23.37 -12.59
N GLY A 126 4.06 22.27 -13.18
CA GLY A 126 4.87 21.43 -14.05
C GLY A 126 5.80 20.46 -13.32
N PRO A 127 6.57 19.66 -14.08
CA PRO A 127 7.60 18.78 -13.53
C PRO A 127 8.64 19.59 -12.74
N ASN A 128 9.18 19.01 -11.65
CA ASN A 128 10.18 19.64 -10.76
C ASN A 128 9.70 20.90 -9.98
N TYR A 129 8.42 21.24 -10.04
CA TYR A 129 7.82 22.26 -9.18
C TYR A 129 7.95 21.90 -7.69
N THR A 130 8.10 22.92 -6.84
CA THR A 130 8.08 22.76 -5.38
C THR A 130 6.76 23.26 -4.86
N LEU A 131 5.95 22.35 -4.32
CA LEU A 131 4.66 22.69 -3.74
C LEU A 131 4.83 23.58 -2.50
N SER A 132 3.88 24.49 -2.34
CA SER A 132 3.72 25.41 -1.23
C SER A 132 2.33 25.24 -0.60
N ALA A 133 2.14 25.79 0.60
CA ALA A 133 0.82 25.77 1.25
C ALA A 133 -0.25 26.50 0.43
N ALA A 134 0.12 27.46 -0.41
CA ALA A 134 -0.79 28.24 -1.24
C ALA A 134 -1.32 27.47 -2.46
N ASP A 135 -0.69 26.35 -2.80
CA ASP A 135 -1.16 25.47 -3.89
C ASP A 135 -2.36 24.61 -3.44
N PHE A 136 -2.56 24.44 -2.14
CA PHE A 136 -3.65 23.63 -1.59
C PHE A 136 -4.86 24.46 -1.13
N PRO A 137 -6.07 23.87 -1.15
CA PRO A 137 -6.38 22.57 -1.76
C PRO A 137 -6.42 22.65 -3.29
N PHE A 138 -6.29 21.50 -3.96
CA PHE A 138 -6.37 21.38 -5.42
C PHE A 138 -7.78 21.54 -5.98
N HIS A 139 -8.79 21.58 -5.11
CA HIS A 139 -10.16 21.92 -5.43
C HIS A 139 -10.63 23.00 -4.45
N ARG A 140 -10.93 24.21 -4.94
CA ARG A 140 -11.29 25.38 -4.12
C ARG A 140 -12.64 25.91 -4.53
N LEU A 141 -13.49 26.09 -3.54
CA LEU A 141 -14.81 26.69 -3.68
C LEU A 141 -14.86 28.03 -2.94
N THR A 142 -15.73 28.93 -3.40
CA THR A 142 -16.04 30.19 -2.71
C THR A 142 -16.58 29.97 -1.30
N ASP A 143 -17.46 28.98 -1.13
CA ASP A 143 -17.90 28.48 0.17
C ASP A 143 -17.57 27.01 0.30
N VAL A 144 -16.59 26.71 1.16
CA VAL A 144 -16.10 25.35 1.40
C VAL A 144 -17.19 24.42 1.96
N ASN A 145 -18.22 24.97 2.61
CA ASN A 145 -19.32 24.18 3.17
C ASN A 145 -20.45 23.93 2.17
N ASN A 146 -20.40 24.56 1.00
CA ASN A 146 -21.39 24.42 -0.05
C ASN A 146 -20.71 23.98 -1.35
N ARG A 147 -20.81 22.69 -1.67
CA ARG A 147 -20.28 22.13 -2.93
C ARG A 147 -20.87 22.71 -4.22
N ALA A 148 -22.03 23.36 -4.13
CA ALA A 148 -22.67 24.01 -5.26
C ALA A 148 -22.24 25.48 -5.39
N SER A 149 -21.38 25.96 -4.48
CA SER A 149 -20.81 27.29 -4.59
C SER A 149 -19.81 27.37 -5.75
N THR A 150 -19.48 28.60 -6.15
CA THR A 150 -18.62 28.85 -7.31
C THR A 150 -17.24 28.25 -7.13
N LEU A 151 -16.76 27.54 -8.15
CA LEU A 151 -15.41 26.99 -8.27
C LEU A 151 -14.40 28.13 -8.48
N LEU A 152 -13.40 28.20 -7.61
CA LEU A 152 -12.31 29.18 -7.67
C LEU A 152 -11.06 28.63 -8.36
N PHE A 153 -10.76 27.36 -8.11
CA PHE A 153 -9.59 26.68 -8.64
C PHE A 153 -9.84 25.18 -8.63
N ASP A 154 -9.40 24.51 -9.68
CA ASP A 154 -9.47 23.06 -9.80
C ASP A 154 -8.29 22.56 -10.61
N THR A 155 -7.70 21.45 -10.16
CA THR A 155 -6.73 20.69 -10.95
C THR A 155 -6.85 19.20 -10.68
N ASN A 156 -6.63 18.40 -11.71
CA ASN A 156 -6.48 16.94 -11.61
C ASN A 156 -5.01 16.51 -11.39
N ASP A 157 -4.06 17.45 -11.27
CA ASP A 157 -2.68 17.16 -10.89
C ASP A 157 -2.67 16.43 -9.54
N VAL A 158 -1.84 15.39 -9.42
CA VAL A 158 -1.73 14.56 -8.22
C VAL A 158 -0.44 14.89 -7.48
N ALA A 159 -0.57 15.24 -6.19
CA ALA A 159 0.57 15.37 -5.29
C ALA A 159 1.03 13.99 -4.80
N SER A 160 2.20 13.53 -5.26
CA SER A 160 2.72 12.21 -4.95
C SER A 160 4.26 12.16 -4.86
N SER A 161 4.79 10.96 -4.89
CA SER A 161 6.17 10.61 -4.65
C SER A 161 6.94 10.52 -5.96
N GLN A 162 8.16 11.05 -5.92
CA GLN A 162 9.07 10.89 -7.04
C GLN A 162 9.56 9.44 -7.13
N GLY A 163 9.71 8.93 -8.35
CA GLY A 163 10.45 7.70 -8.59
C GLY A 163 11.60 7.95 -9.55
N VAL A 164 11.66 7.21 -10.65
CA VAL A 164 12.82 7.17 -11.55
C VAL A 164 12.66 8.02 -12.81
N PHE A 165 13.77 8.22 -13.52
CA PHE A 165 13.73 8.79 -14.87
C PHE A 165 13.27 7.72 -15.86
N ARG A 166 12.44 8.10 -16.85
CA ARG A 166 12.09 7.19 -17.95
C ARG A 166 13.34 6.75 -18.72
N ARG A 167 13.55 5.43 -18.73
CA ARG A 167 14.58 4.69 -19.49
C ARG A 167 14.05 3.30 -19.82
N ASP A 168 14.60 2.68 -20.85
CA ASP A 168 14.27 1.30 -21.22
C ASP A 168 15.39 0.36 -20.77
N PHE A 169 15.03 -0.72 -20.09
CA PHE A 169 15.96 -1.74 -19.61
C PHE A 169 16.61 -2.47 -20.79
N VAL A 170 17.92 -2.72 -20.69
CA VAL A 170 18.66 -3.52 -21.67
C VAL A 170 19.12 -4.82 -21.04
N ASP A 171 19.93 -4.75 -19.99
CA ASP A 171 20.39 -5.92 -19.25
C ASP A 171 21.02 -5.53 -17.91
N VAL A 172 21.39 -6.51 -17.10
CA VAL A 172 22.25 -6.34 -15.93
C VAL A 172 23.71 -6.43 -16.35
N VAL A 173 24.54 -5.54 -15.83
CA VAL A 173 26.00 -5.61 -15.92
C VAL A 173 26.54 -6.05 -14.56
N THR A 174 27.19 -7.21 -14.53
CA THR A 174 27.81 -7.77 -13.31
C THR A 174 29.29 -7.38 -13.20
N PRO A 175 29.86 -7.34 -11.99
CA PRO A 175 31.29 -7.10 -11.79
C PRO A 175 32.14 -8.05 -12.66
N GLY A 176 33.01 -7.49 -13.50
CA GLY A 176 33.93 -8.25 -14.36
C GLY A 176 33.49 -8.49 -15.81
N THR A 177 32.26 -8.14 -16.20
CA THR A 177 31.75 -8.37 -17.57
C THR A 177 31.94 -7.20 -18.54
N LEU A 178 32.39 -6.02 -18.08
CA LEU A 178 32.64 -4.83 -18.93
C LEU A 178 33.96 -4.14 -18.57
N GLN A 179 34.90 -4.07 -19.52
CA GLN A 179 36.14 -3.27 -19.44
C GLN A 179 35.93 -1.76 -19.69
N VAL A 180 34.72 -1.21 -19.60
CA VAL A 180 34.45 0.16 -20.05
C VAL A 180 33.46 0.90 -19.14
N LEU A 181 34.02 1.67 -18.19
CA LEU A 181 33.68 3.05 -17.79
C LEU A 181 34.10 3.28 -16.33
N PRO A 182 35.22 3.98 -16.06
CA PRO A 182 35.81 4.10 -14.72
C PRO A 182 35.07 5.07 -13.77
N LEU A 183 33.90 5.61 -14.15
CA LEU A 183 33.18 6.60 -13.34
C LEU A 183 32.03 6.04 -12.47
N LEU A 184 31.68 4.75 -12.59
CA LEU A 184 30.56 4.15 -11.83
C LEU A 184 30.89 2.79 -11.20
N ALA A 185 32.03 2.19 -11.50
CA ALA A 185 32.44 0.91 -10.94
C ALA A 185 33.17 1.11 -9.60
N THR A 186 32.41 1.30 -8.53
CA THR A 186 32.87 0.73 -7.25
C THR A 186 32.77 -0.79 -7.40
N THR A 187 33.81 -1.54 -7.06
CA THR A 187 34.02 -2.97 -7.35
C THR A 187 32.98 -3.96 -6.78
N ASP A 188 31.91 -3.46 -6.16
CA ASP A 188 31.03 -4.23 -5.25
C ASP A 188 29.56 -4.21 -5.71
N THR A 189 29.25 -3.80 -6.95
CA THR A 189 27.85 -3.63 -7.40
C THR A 189 27.61 -4.11 -8.84
N SER A 190 26.61 -4.97 -9.01
CA SER A 190 25.92 -5.15 -10.30
C SER A 190 25.00 -3.97 -10.57
N VAL A 191 24.94 -3.51 -11.81
CA VAL A 191 24.16 -2.32 -12.21
C VAL A 191 23.26 -2.63 -13.40
N ASP A 192 22.11 -1.96 -13.49
CA ASP A 192 21.27 -2.09 -14.67
C ASP A 192 21.80 -1.18 -15.79
N ARG A 193 21.94 -1.73 -16.99
CA ARG A 193 22.15 -0.97 -18.21
C ARG A 193 20.79 -0.62 -18.79
N CYS A 194 20.55 0.68 -18.95
CA CYS A 194 19.32 1.18 -19.54
C CYS A 194 19.59 2.23 -20.62
N ASN A 195 18.79 2.22 -21.66
CA ASN A 195 18.82 3.23 -22.72
C ASN A 195 17.98 4.44 -22.31
N ARG A 196 18.49 5.63 -22.63
CA ARG A 196 17.71 6.86 -22.47
C ARG A 196 16.66 6.91 -23.57
N VAL A 197 15.44 7.22 -23.20
CA VAL A 197 14.31 7.45 -24.11
C VAL A 197 13.58 8.72 -23.68
N ALA A 198 12.89 9.39 -24.60
CA ALA A 198 12.06 10.53 -24.25
C ALA A 198 10.93 10.08 -23.31
N ASP A 199 10.59 10.91 -22.32
CA ASP A 199 9.45 10.63 -21.46
C ASP A 199 8.13 10.91 -22.22
N PRO A 200 7.24 9.92 -22.38
CA PRO A 200 6.01 10.07 -23.16
C PRO A 200 4.90 10.86 -22.45
N ASP A 201 5.04 11.09 -21.14
CA ASP A 201 4.02 11.68 -20.27
C ASP A 201 4.37 13.10 -19.83
N GLY A 202 5.35 13.72 -20.50
CA GLY A 202 5.66 15.12 -20.29
C GLY A 202 6.51 15.42 -19.05
N PHE A 203 7.13 14.42 -18.41
CA PHE A 203 8.10 14.63 -17.33
C PHE A 203 9.44 15.15 -17.87
N THR A 204 9.44 16.34 -18.46
CA THR A 204 10.62 16.99 -19.03
C THR A 204 10.69 18.47 -18.67
N VAL A 205 11.90 19.00 -18.51
CA VAL A 205 12.16 20.45 -18.33
C VAL A 205 13.27 20.83 -19.31
N GLY A 206 12.99 21.78 -20.20
CA GLY A 206 13.95 22.20 -21.23
C GLY A 206 14.39 21.07 -22.16
N GLY A 207 13.51 20.10 -22.45
CA GLY A 207 13.80 18.93 -23.29
C GLY A 207 14.61 17.83 -22.59
N VAL A 208 14.88 17.95 -21.28
CA VAL A 208 15.58 16.95 -20.48
C VAL A 208 14.59 16.24 -19.57
N ASN A 209 14.60 14.90 -19.58
CA ASN A 209 13.77 14.12 -18.67
C ASN A 209 14.07 14.47 -17.21
N VAL A 210 13.02 14.63 -16.42
CA VAL A 210 13.08 14.66 -14.96
C VAL A 210 12.57 13.35 -14.38
N ARG A 211 12.55 13.22 -13.05
CA ARG A 211 11.99 12.03 -12.39
C ARG A 211 10.48 12.02 -12.59
N ARG A 212 9.93 10.86 -12.91
CA ARG A 212 8.48 10.64 -12.92
C ARG A 212 7.94 10.66 -11.50
N VAL A 213 6.64 10.93 -11.42
CA VAL A 213 5.90 11.00 -10.16
C VAL A 213 4.71 10.07 -10.26
N GLU A 214 4.47 9.32 -9.20
CA GLU A 214 3.36 8.37 -9.13
C GLU A 214 2.00 9.06 -9.37
N PRO A 215 1.09 8.47 -10.15
CA PRO A 215 -0.23 9.05 -10.41
C PRO A 215 -1.20 8.89 -9.23
N ARG A 216 -0.78 8.25 -8.13
CA ARG A 216 -1.50 8.20 -6.86
C ARG A 216 -0.54 8.47 -5.71
N ASN A 217 -1.01 9.14 -4.66
CA ASN A 217 -0.20 9.43 -3.47
C ASN A 217 0.29 8.13 -2.80
N THR A 218 1.54 8.09 -2.35
CA THR A 218 2.10 6.94 -1.64
C THR A 218 1.50 6.82 -0.21
N PRO A 219 0.82 5.72 0.12
CA PRO A 219 0.21 5.53 1.44
C PRO A 219 1.27 5.15 2.50
N THR A 220 0.88 5.20 3.77
CA THR A 220 1.71 4.65 4.86
C THR A 220 1.74 3.12 4.83
N MET A 221 2.88 2.52 5.19
CA MET A 221 3.00 1.08 5.44
C MET A 221 2.74 0.69 6.91
N ILE A 222 2.67 1.66 7.82
CA ILE A 222 2.42 1.37 9.24
C ILE A 222 1.02 0.79 9.35
N ASN A 223 0.91 -0.35 10.06
CA ASN A 223 -0.34 -1.11 10.21
C ASN A 223 -0.92 -1.67 8.89
N ALA A 224 -0.23 -1.56 7.74
CA ALA A 224 -0.76 -2.01 6.45
C ALA A 224 -0.98 -3.54 6.38
N VAL A 225 -0.34 -4.32 7.25
CA VAL A 225 -0.55 -5.77 7.38
C VAL A 225 -1.99 -6.13 7.75
N TYR A 226 -2.75 -5.21 8.35
CA TYR A 226 -4.14 -5.45 8.68
C TYR A 226 -5.08 -5.27 7.49
N ASN A 227 -4.65 -4.69 6.37
CA ASN A 227 -5.49 -4.53 5.18
C ASN A 227 -5.70 -5.86 4.47
N PHE A 228 -6.93 -6.14 4.04
CA PHE A 228 -7.25 -7.32 3.24
C PHE A 228 -6.70 -7.22 1.82
N ARG A 229 -6.80 -6.04 1.19
CA ARG A 229 -6.15 -5.71 -0.08
C ARG A 229 -5.40 -4.39 0.06
N ASN A 230 -4.18 -4.34 -0.46
CA ASN A 230 -3.34 -3.15 -0.48
C ASN A 230 -3.36 -2.47 -1.86
N PHE A 231 -2.70 -1.30 -1.95
CA PHE A 231 -2.91 -0.25 -2.97
C PHE A 231 -4.30 0.40 -2.92
N TRP A 232 -4.38 1.66 -3.37
CA TRP A 232 -5.63 2.44 -3.38
C TRP A 232 -6.75 1.82 -4.22
N ASP A 233 -6.41 1.05 -5.25
CA ASP A 233 -7.35 0.33 -6.11
C ASP A 233 -7.55 -1.14 -5.71
N GLY A 234 -6.92 -1.58 -4.63
CA GLY A 234 -7.02 -2.96 -4.13
C GLY A 234 -6.40 -4.02 -5.03
N ARG A 235 -5.56 -3.65 -6.01
CA ARG A 235 -4.98 -4.62 -6.96
C ARG A 235 -3.99 -5.59 -6.32
N ALA A 236 -3.42 -5.28 -5.15
CA ALA A 236 -2.57 -6.21 -4.40
C ALA A 236 -3.44 -7.27 -3.70
N ASN A 237 -3.56 -8.42 -4.36
CA ASN A 237 -4.45 -9.50 -3.98
C ASN A 237 -4.08 -10.11 -2.62
N ASN A 238 -5.09 -10.45 -1.82
CA ASN A 238 -4.93 -11.14 -0.53
C ASN A 238 -4.29 -12.52 -0.66
N ASN A 239 -4.41 -13.17 -1.81
CA ASN A 239 -3.76 -14.44 -2.10
C ASN A 239 -2.54 -14.18 -2.98
N PHE A 240 -1.36 -14.15 -2.38
CA PHE A 240 -0.13 -13.93 -3.13
C PHE A 240 0.24 -15.18 -3.92
N ASN A 241 0.60 -15.01 -5.19
CA ASN A 241 0.94 -16.09 -6.12
C ASN A 241 2.44 -16.33 -6.28
N GLY A 242 3.29 -15.61 -5.53
CA GLY A 242 4.74 -15.74 -5.61
C GLY A 242 5.43 -14.89 -6.67
N ALA A 243 4.70 -14.18 -7.53
CA ALA A 243 5.31 -13.49 -8.68
C ALA A 243 4.86 -12.05 -8.92
N ASN A 244 3.58 -11.75 -8.70
CA ASN A 244 3.02 -10.45 -9.06
C ASN A 244 1.90 -10.02 -8.10
N PRO A 245 1.44 -8.76 -8.19
CA PRO A 245 0.41 -8.24 -7.30
C PRO A 245 -0.97 -8.87 -7.45
N PHE A 246 -1.27 -9.51 -8.59
CA PHE A 246 -2.64 -9.87 -8.96
C PHE A 246 -3.10 -11.20 -8.36
N GLY A 247 -2.19 -12.02 -7.82
CA GLY A 247 -2.55 -13.24 -7.11
C GLY A 247 -3.29 -14.23 -8.00
N ASP A 248 -4.40 -14.76 -7.50
CA ASP A 248 -5.29 -15.70 -8.21
C ASP A 248 -5.93 -15.16 -9.50
N ARG A 249 -5.81 -13.85 -9.75
CA ARG A 249 -6.31 -13.23 -11.00
C ARG A 249 -5.38 -13.51 -12.18
N ASP A 250 -4.13 -13.87 -11.93
CA ASP A 250 -3.20 -14.31 -12.96
C ASP A 250 -3.28 -15.85 -13.09
N PRO A 251 -3.98 -16.38 -14.10
CA PRO A 251 -4.16 -17.82 -14.26
C PRO A 251 -2.89 -18.53 -14.73
N ASP A 252 -1.93 -17.78 -15.27
CA ASP A 252 -0.76 -18.31 -15.96
C ASP A 252 0.50 -18.28 -15.09
N ASN A 253 0.39 -17.72 -13.89
CA ASN A 253 1.53 -17.58 -13.01
C ASN A 253 1.95 -18.90 -12.34
N HIS A 254 3.25 -19.15 -12.37
CA HIS A 254 3.88 -20.31 -11.75
C HIS A 254 5.20 -19.92 -11.10
N ILE A 255 5.56 -20.64 -10.03
CA ILE A 255 6.92 -20.62 -9.48
C ILE A 255 7.58 -21.98 -9.68
N TRP A 256 8.89 -22.07 -9.45
CA TRP A 256 9.65 -23.30 -9.63
C TRP A 256 9.88 -24.00 -8.30
N LYS A 257 9.44 -25.25 -8.17
CA LYS A 257 9.63 -26.10 -6.98
C LYS A 257 10.42 -27.35 -7.35
N LEU A 258 11.43 -27.66 -6.57
CA LEU A 258 12.20 -28.89 -6.66
C LEU A 258 11.45 -29.99 -5.90
N VAL A 259 10.96 -30.99 -6.64
CA VAL A 259 10.26 -32.16 -6.10
C VAL A 259 11.15 -33.39 -6.34
N GLY A 260 11.79 -33.87 -5.26
CA GLY A 260 12.86 -34.87 -5.38
C GLY A 260 14.07 -34.27 -6.13
N VAL A 261 14.29 -34.71 -7.37
CA VAL A 261 15.35 -34.19 -8.26
C VAL A 261 14.80 -33.44 -9.47
N GLN A 262 13.47 -33.34 -9.58
CA GLN A 262 12.81 -32.73 -10.74
C GLN A 262 12.34 -31.34 -10.40
N LEU A 263 12.68 -30.39 -11.27
CA LEU A 263 12.15 -29.04 -11.19
C LEU A 263 10.78 -28.99 -11.86
N GLN A 264 9.77 -28.52 -11.13
CA GLN A 264 8.39 -28.44 -11.59
C GLN A 264 7.86 -27.02 -11.46
N GLN A 265 7.05 -26.59 -12.42
CA GLN A 265 6.24 -25.39 -12.29
C GLN A 265 5.05 -25.71 -11.39
N VAL A 266 4.83 -24.89 -10.37
CA VAL A 266 3.71 -25.04 -9.46
C VAL A 266 2.98 -23.71 -9.31
N HIS A 267 1.66 -23.77 -9.33
CA HIS A 267 0.82 -22.66 -8.91
C HIS A 267 0.82 -22.62 -7.38
N VAL A 268 0.99 -21.43 -6.79
CA VAL A 268 0.94 -21.26 -5.34
C VAL A 268 -0.08 -20.22 -4.96
N GLN A 269 -0.70 -20.43 -3.80
CA GLN A 269 -1.62 -19.48 -3.19
C GLN A 269 -1.17 -19.30 -1.75
N ILE A 270 -0.84 -18.05 -1.40
CA ILE A 270 -0.39 -17.69 -0.05
C ILE A 270 -1.41 -16.69 0.51
N PRO A 271 -2.44 -17.16 1.25
CA PRO A 271 -3.48 -16.31 1.80
C PRO A 271 -2.92 -15.33 2.82
N LEU A 272 -3.62 -14.21 3.04
CA LEU A 272 -3.13 -13.10 3.88
C LEU A 272 -1.78 -12.56 3.38
N GLY A 273 -1.57 -12.66 2.06
CA GLY A 273 -0.38 -12.30 1.32
C GLY A 273 -0.43 -10.92 0.67
N SER A 274 -1.38 -10.06 1.03
CA SER A 274 -1.59 -8.79 0.31
C SER A 274 -0.37 -7.86 0.33
N LEU A 275 0.41 -7.85 1.42
CA LEU A 275 1.66 -7.10 1.45
C LEU A 275 2.72 -7.72 0.52
N ALA A 276 2.80 -9.04 0.43
CA ALA A 276 3.72 -9.70 -0.49
C ALA A 276 3.35 -9.41 -1.95
N SER A 277 2.05 -9.44 -2.27
CA SER A 277 1.51 -8.99 -3.56
C SER A 277 1.87 -7.52 -3.84
N GLN A 278 1.72 -6.63 -2.86
CA GLN A 278 2.06 -5.21 -2.98
C GLN A 278 3.57 -5.02 -3.24
N ALA A 279 4.41 -5.73 -2.50
CA ALA A 279 5.86 -5.54 -2.49
C ALA A 279 6.51 -5.87 -3.85
N VAL A 280 5.91 -6.76 -4.64
CA VAL A 280 6.47 -7.16 -5.95
C VAL A 280 6.04 -6.27 -7.12
N GLY A 281 5.26 -5.22 -6.88
CA GLY A 281 4.91 -4.22 -7.90
C GLY A 281 6.00 -3.15 -8.12
N PRO A 282 6.34 -2.37 -7.09
CA PRO A 282 7.24 -1.21 -7.21
C PRO A 282 8.61 -1.51 -7.83
N PRO A 283 9.31 -2.62 -7.49
CA PRO A 283 10.64 -2.91 -8.03
C PRO A 283 10.70 -3.06 -9.55
N GLY A 284 9.58 -3.36 -10.21
CA GLY A 284 9.46 -3.46 -11.67
C GLY A 284 8.83 -2.24 -12.34
N SER A 285 8.36 -1.25 -11.58
CA SER A 285 7.61 -0.11 -12.11
C SER A 285 8.52 0.95 -12.75
N PRO A 286 8.23 1.42 -13.98
CA PRO A 286 8.95 2.51 -14.63
C PRO A 286 8.60 3.91 -14.12
N PHE A 287 7.65 4.00 -13.19
CA PHE A 287 7.42 5.21 -12.41
C PHE A 287 8.20 5.16 -11.10
N GLU A 288 8.22 4.00 -10.43
CA GLU A 288 8.73 3.88 -9.06
C GLU A 288 10.23 3.62 -9.01
N MET A 289 10.70 2.44 -9.42
CA MET A 289 12.07 1.97 -9.10
C MET A 289 12.87 1.47 -10.29
N SER A 290 12.25 1.19 -11.44
CA SER A 290 12.87 0.42 -12.52
C SER A 290 13.00 1.19 -13.83
N CYS A 291 13.97 0.82 -14.65
CA CYS A 291 13.81 1.07 -16.08
C CYS A 291 12.60 0.27 -16.60
N ALA A 292 11.91 0.79 -17.61
CA ALA A 292 10.80 0.07 -18.24
C ALA A 292 11.28 -1.28 -18.77
N ASN A 293 10.37 -2.26 -18.76
CA ASN A 293 10.63 -3.57 -19.37
C ASN A 293 11.72 -4.40 -18.67
N ARG A 294 11.82 -4.33 -17.33
CA ARG A 294 12.74 -5.15 -16.54
C ARG A 294 11.98 -6.31 -15.87
N ALA A 295 12.44 -7.53 -16.10
CA ALA A 295 11.92 -8.72 -15.40
C ALA A 295 12.27 -8.69 -13.90
N PHE A 296 11.38 -9.20 -13.03
CA PHE A 296 11.74 -9.38 -11.62
C PHE A 296 12.90 -10.36 -11.44
N ALA A 297 13.00 -11.40 -12.28
CA ALA A 297 14.14 -12.33 -12.28
C ALA A 297 15.48 -11.63 -12.56
N LYS A 298 15.49 -10.54 -13.34
CA LYS A 298 16.68 -9.70 -13.55
C LYS A 298 17.05 -8.88 -12.31
N ILE A 299 16.11 -8.62 -11.40
CA ILE A 299 16.40 -8.08 -10.07
C ILE A 299 17.16 -9.12 -9.24
N GLY A 300 16.68 -10.36 -9.23
CA GLY A 300 17.37 -11.49 -8.61
C GLY A 300 18.78 -11.66 -9.18
N HIS A 301 18.91 -11.72 -10.50
CA HIS A 301 20.19 -11.85 -11.19
C HIS A 301 21.19 -10.74 -10.81
N LYS A 302 20.70 -9.50 -10.67
CA LYS A 302 21.53 -8.38 -10.20
C LYS A 302 21.99 -8.55 -8.75
N LEU A 303 21.07 -8.87 -7.84
CA LEU A 303 21.35 -8.86 -6.41
C LEU A 303 22.04 -10.13 -5.89
N LEU A 304 21.88 -11.25 -6.60
CA LEU A 304 22.51 -12.54 -6.28
C LEU A 304 23.85 -12.73 -6.98
N ALA A 305 24.30 -11.75 -7.77
CA ALA A 305 25.57 -11.81 -8.46
C ALA A 305 26.76 -11.83 -7.46
N PRO A 306 27.83 -12.58 -7.77
CA PRO A 306 29.02 -12.60 -6.93
C PRO A 306 29.59 -11.20 -6.65
N GLY A 307 29.93 -10.94 -5.39
CA GLY A 307 30.53 -9.67 -4.96
C GLY A 307 29.53 -8.57 -4.61
N VAL A 308 28.23 -8.76 -4.85
CA VAL A 308 27.20 -7.80 -4.41
C VAL A 308 27.05 -7.85 -2.90
N VAL A 309 27.19 -6.67 -2.28
CA VAL A 309 27.01 -6.49 -0.84
C VAL A 309 25.61 -5.92 -0.58
N PRO A 310 24.73 -6.59 0.20
CA PRO A 310 23.44 -6.02 0.57
C PRO A 310 23.61 -4.68 1.27
N LEU A 311 22.79 -3.68 0.90
CA LEU A 311 22.83 -2.32 1.44
C LEU A 311 24.19 -1.61 1.24
N ALA A 312 24.97 -1.96 0.20
CA ALA A 312 26.32 -1.39 -0.06
C ALA A 312 26.36 0.15 -0.13
N LYS A 313 25.24 0.77 -0.48
CA LYS A 313 25.12 2.22 -0.66
C LYS A 313 24.84 2.99 0.64
N GLN A 314 24.72 2.30 1.78
CA GLN A 314 24.41 2.93 3.06
C GLN A 314 25.11 2.24 4.23
N VAL A 315 25.20 2.96 5.34
CA VAL A 315 25.69 2.41 6.61
C VAL A 315 24.50 1.84 7.38
N VAL A 316 24.59 0.57 7.77
CA VAL A 316 23.63 -0.06 8.67
C VAL A 316 24.09 0.19 10.09
N ALA A 317 23.26 0.73 10.96
CA ALA A 317 23.66 0.99 12.34
C ALA A 317 23.93 -0.32 13.11
N PRO A 318 24.99 -0.42 13.93
CA PRO A 318 25.26 -1.63 14.73
C PRO A 318 24.16 -1.98 15.73
N ASP A 319 23.38 -0.97 16.14
CA ASP A 319 22.26 -1.06 17.09
C ASP A 319 20.89 -1.08 16.40
N ASP A 320 20.86 -1.28 15.09
CA ASP A 320 19.61 -1.55 14.37
C ASP A 320 18.93 -2.81 14.92
N SER A 321 17.64 -2.73 15.22
CA SER A 321 16.88 -3.78 15.90
C SER A 321 16.76 -5.11 15.16
N VAL A 322 17.03 -5.13 13.84
CA VAL A 322 16.89 -6.32 12.99
C VAL A 322 18.23 -6.65 12.32
N LEU A 323 18.90 -5.65 11.76
CA LEU A 323 20.11 -5.80 10.94
C LEU A 323 21.40 -5.49 11.71
N GLY A 324 21.33 -4.98 12.93
CA GLY A 324 22.50 -4.61 13.75
C GLY A 324 23.53 -5.75 13.85
N PRO A 325 23.13 -6.99 14.19
CA PRO A 325 24.04 -8.13 14.23
C PRO A 325 24.72 -8.50 12.90
N LEU A 326 24.15 -8.04 11.77
CA LEU A 326 24.68 -8.29 10.43
C LEU A 326 25.41 -7.06 9.86
N SER A 327 25.47 -5.95 10.59
CA SER A 327 26.04 -4.71 10.11
C SER A 327 27.55 -4.83 9.90
N ARG A 328 28.05 -4.33 8.76
CA ARG A 328 29.50 -4.16 8.52
C ARG A 328 30.09 -2.93 9.19
N SER A 329 29.27 -2.03 9.73
CA SER A 329 29.72 -0.71 10.20
C SER A 329 30.63 -0.73 11.44
N LEU A 330 30.78 -1.88 12.09
CA LEU A 330 31.82 -2.09 13.11
C LEU A 330 33.24 -1.99 12.52
N VAL A 331 33.39 -2.20 11.21
CA VAL A 331 34.62 -1.91 10.47
C VAL A 331 34.55 -0.45 9.96
N PRO A 332 35.49 0.44 10.35
CA PRO A 332 35.47 1.83 9.92
C PRO A 332 35.42 1.98 8.40
N GLY A 333 34.46 2.75 7.92
CA GLY A 333 34.26 3.00 6.48
C GLY A 333 33.52 1.90 5.72
N ALA A 334 33.23 0.75 6.33
CA ALA A 334 32.47 -0.31 5.69
C ALA A 334 30.96 0.02 5.66
N ARG A 335 30.30 -0.43 4.58
CA ARG A 335 28.87 -0.25 4.32
C ARG A 335 28.19 -1.61 4.15
N GLY A 336 26.87 -1.63 4.27
CA GLY A 336 26.07 -2.82 4.03
C GLY A 336 26.16 -3.91 5.10
N LEU A 337 25.84 -5.14 4.70
CA LEU A 337 25.73 -6.31 5.57
C LEU A 337 26.87 -7.33 5.36
N LEU A 338 27.13 -8.12 6.41
CA LEU A 338 28.14 -9.18 6.42
C LEU A 338 27.77 -10.40 5.58
N LEU A 339 26.47 -10.64 5.37
CA LEU A 339 25.95 -11.76 4.59
C LEU A 339 25.55 -11.31 3.18
N SER A 340 25.59 -12.22 2.22
CA SER A 340 25.05 -12.02 0.87
C SER A 340 23.54 -12.24 0.84
N TYR A 341 22.88 -11.80 -0.25
CA TYR A 341 21.46 -12.11 -0.47
C TYR A 341 21.22 -13.61 -0.63
N ASN A 342 22.12 -14.36 -1.27
CA ASN A 342 22.03 -15.81 -1.39
C ASN A 342 21.95 -16.46 -0.01
N THR A 343 22.88 -16.14 0.90
CA THR A 343 22.91 -16.70 2.25
C THR A 343 21.67 -16.29 3.06
N LEU A 344 21.19 -15.06 2.91
CA LEU A 344 19.95 -14.62 3.59
C LEU A 344 18.72 -15.40 3.09
N ILE A 345 18.64 -15.71 1.79
CA ILE A 345 17.57 -16.54 1.23
C ILE A 345 17.68 -17.99 1.70
N GLU A 346 18.88 -18.57 1.64
CA GLU A 346 19.16 -19.94 2.07
C GLU A 346 18.81 -20.18 3.55
N GLN A 347 19.07 -19.18 4.41
CA GLN A 347 18.70 -19.24 5.83
C GLN A 347 17.18 -19.16 6.04
N ALA A 348 16.49 -18.34 5.25
CA ALA A 348 15.09 -17.99 5.46
C ALA A 348 14.09 -18.97 4.82
N PHE A 349 14.42 -19.53 3.65
CA PHE A 349 13.45 -20.23 2.80
C PHE A 349 13.72 -21.71 2.63
N ASN A 350 12.64 -22.47 2.45
CA ASN A 350 12.66 -23.89 2.16
C ASN A 350 13.52 -24.18 0.90
N PRO A 351 14.54 -25.07 1.00
CA PRO A 351 15.43 -25.42 -0.11
C PRO A 351 14.73 -25.86 -1.39
N ALA A 352 13.52 -26.41 -1.30
CA ALA A 352 12.72 -26.78 -2.46
C ALA A 352 12.50 -25.63 -3.46
N TYR A 353 12.63 -24.36 -3.03
CA TYR A 353 12.40 -23.19 -3.89
C TYR A 353 13.67 -22.52 -4.42
N TRP A 354 14.87 -22.95 -4.03
CA TRP A 354 16.12 -22.29 -4.46
C TRP A 354 17.29 -23.23 -4.77
N MET A 355 17.25 -24.50 -4.36
CA MET A 355 18.43 -25.37 -4.37
C MET A 355 18.67 -26.13 -5.69
N ALA A 356 17.79 -26.00 -6.70
CA ALA A 356 17.97 -26.70 -7.96
C ALA A 356 19.19 -26.18 -8.74
N SER A 357 20.01 -27.11 -9.22
CA SER A 357 21.23 -26.82 -9.97
C SER A 357 21.01 -26.59 -11.46
N SER A 358 19.86 -27.03 -11.99
CA SER A 358 19.54 -26.90 -13.41
C SER A 358 19.13 -25.47 -13.74
N PRO A 359 19.67 -24.87 -14.81
CA PRO A 359 19.20 -23.55 -15.25
C PRO A 359 17.77 -23.64 -15.77
N ILE A 360 17.05 -22.54 -15.62
CA ILE A 360 15.69 -22.31 -16.07
C ILE A 360 15.77 -21.31 -17.21
N THR A 361 15.28 -21.69 -18.38
CA THR A 361 15.16 -20.74 -19.50
C THR A 361 13.72 -20.22 -19.53
N LEU A 362 13.55 -18.92 -19.33
CA LEU A 362 12.26 -18.26 -19.53
C LEU A 362 12.08 -18.02 -21.03
N SER A 363 11.06 -18.62 -21.64
CA SER A 363 10.79 -18.52 -23.08
C SER A 363 10.42 -17.10 -23.54
N SER A 364 9.96 -16.25 -22.62
CA SER A 364 9.71 -14.81 -22.83
C SER A 364 9.47 -14.14 -21.48
N VAL A 365 10.06 -12.96 -21.26
CA VAL A 365 9.71 -12.08 -20.13
C VAL A 365 8.55 -11.21 -20.60
N VAL A 366 7.35 -11.33 -20.01
CA VAL A 366 6.31 -10.33 -20.23
C VAL A 366 6.72 -9.09 -19.47
N MET A 367 6.82 -7.99 -20.21
CA MET A 367 7.29 -6.73 -19.67
C MET A 367 6.17 -6.08 -18.86
N ALA A 368 6.52 -5.63 -17.65
CA ALA A 368 5.70 -4.66 -16.93
C ALA A 368 5.50 -3.43 -17.83
N ASN A 369 4.28 -3.22 -18.32
CA ASN A 369 3.91 -2.00 -19.03
C ASN A 369 3.47 -0.93 -18.02
N GLU A 370 3.31 0.31 -18.49
CA GLU A 370 3.03 1.51 -17.67
C GLU A 370 1.74 1.43 -16.82
N GLN A 371 0.87 0.45 -17.09
CA GLN A 371 -0.38 0.19 -16.38
C GLN A 371 -0.34 -1.16 -15.62
N HIS A 372 0.72 -1.96 -15.79
CA HIS A 372 0.81 -3.37 -15.41
C HIS A 372 2.09 -3.62 -14.62
N THR A 373 2.06 -3.40 -13.30
CA THR A 373 3.15 -3.78 -12.41
C THR A 373 3.02 -5.27 -12.08
N GLY A 374 3.60 -6.17 -12.88
CA GLY A 374 3.57 -7.60 -12.59
C GLY A 374 4.35 -8.43 -13.61
N MET A 375 5.00 -9.49 -13.12
CA MET A 375 5.53 -10.56 -13.96
C MET A 375 4.36 -11.40 -14.46
N SER A 376 4.08 -11.40 -15.77
CA SER A 376 3.40 -12.53 -16.41
C SER A 376 4.45 -13.39 -17.11
N LEU A 377 4.26 -14.70 -17.09
CA LEU A 377 5.15 -15.67 -17.73
C LEU A 377 4.69 -16.04 -19.15
N ILE A 378 3.65 -15.41 -19.71
CA ILE A 378 3.05 -15.79 -21.02
C ILE A 378 2.70 -14.57 -21.90
N PRO A 379 3.08 -14.57 -23.21
CA PRO A 379 3.23 -13.39 -24.07
C PRO A 379 1.95 -12.67 -24.54
N GLU A 380 2.09 -11.35 -24.77
CA GLU A 380 1.33 -10.58 -25.77
C GLU A 380 2.13 -10.49 -27.10
N PRO A 381 1.49 -10.47 -28.30
CA PRO A 381 2.16 -10.73 -29.59
C PRO A 381 3.14 -9.66 -30.12
N SER A 382 3.53 -8.64 -29.35
CA SER A 382 4.21 -7.45 -29.90
C SER A 382 5.46 -6.94 -29.16
N GLN A 383 6.07 -7.70 -28.25
CA GLN A 383 7.18 -7.21 -27.42
C GLN A 383 8.58 -7.81 -27.72
N THR A 384 9.61 -6.99 -27.51
CA THR A 384 11.03 -7.25 -27.80
C THR A 384 11.67 -8.16 -26.75
N VAL A 385 12.37 -9.21 -27.20
CA VAL A 385 12.98 -10.26 -26.34
C VAL A 385 14.26 -9.75 -25.66
N VAL A 386 14.38 -9.94 -24.34
CA VAL A 386 15.62 -9.67 -23.56
C VAL A 386 16.69 -10.72 -23.91
N ALA A 387 17.95 -10.29 -24.06
CA ALA A 387 19.03 -11.12 -24.60
C ALA A 387 19.45 -12.34 -23.75
N ASP A 388 19.21 -12.29 -22.44
CA ASP A 388 19.50 -13.39 -21.53
C ASP A 388 18.26 -13.76 -20.72
N THR A 389 17.81 -14.99 -20.94
CA THR A 389 16.62 -15.58 -20.35
C THR A 389 16.92 -16.80 -19.49
N SER A 390 18.19 -17.11 -19.23
CA SER A 390 18.59 -18.24 -18.41
C SER A 390 18.85 -17.80 -16.97
N PHE A 391 18.17 -18.43 -16.02
CA PHE A 391 18.22 -18.09 -14.61
C PHE A 391 18.43 -19.35 -13.77
N ASN A 392 19.12 -19.24 -12.63
CA ASN A 392 19.02 -20.28 -11.61
C ASN A 392 17.66 -20.21 -10.90
N GLN A 393 17.31 -21.23 -10.12
CA GLN A 393 16.01 -21.28 -9.43
C GLN A 393 15.79 -20.10 -8.47
N MET A 394 16.84 -19.66 -7.78
CA MET A 394 16.75 -18.54 -6.84
C MET A 394 16.44 -17.21 -7.55
N GLU A 395 17.03 -16.98 -8.72
CA GLU A 395 16.75 -15.83 -9.57
C GLU A 395 15.35 -15.88 -10.16
N ALA A 396 14.92 -17.04 -10.67
CA ALA A 396 13.58 -17.22 -11.25
C ALA A 396 12.48 -17.01 -10.20
N ASN A 397 12.70 -17.48 -8.97
CA ASN A 397 11.76 -17.31 -7.85
C ASN A 397 12.00 -16.03 -7.02
N PHE A 398 12.83 -15.08 -7.49
CA PHE A 398 13.24 -13.96 -6.65
C PHE A 398 12.07 -13.11 -6.12
N SER A 399 10.98 -13.00 -6.89
CA SER A 399 9.73 -12.36 -6.47
C SER A 399 9.07 -13.03 -5.26
N LEU A 400 9.14 -14.36 -5.13
CA LEU A 400 8.61 -15.08 -3.99
C LEU A 400 9.36 -14.69 -2.72
N PHE A 401 10.70 -14.70 -2.78
CA PHE A 401 11.55 -14.33 -1.65
C PHE A 401 11.38 -12.87 -1.29
N PHE A 402 11.35 -11.99 -2.29
CA PHE A 402 11.15 -10.56 -2.10
C PHE A 402 9.81 -10.28 -1.44
N GLY A 403 8.70 -10.75 -2.02
CA GLY A 403 7.35 -10.49 -1.53
C GLY A 403 7.15 -10.99 -0.09
N LEU A 404 7.47 -12.25 0.18
CA LEU A 404 7.28 -12.83 1.52
C LEU A 404 8.17 -12.18 2.57
N SER A 405 9.44 -11.92 2.25
CA SER A 405 10.35 -11.31 3.23
C SER A 405 9.95 -9.87 3.54
N VAL A 406 9.58 -9.07 2.54
CA VAL A 406 9.11 -7.69 2.74
C VAL A 406 7.79 -7.68 3.52
N GLN A 407 6.83 -8.54 3.21
CA GLN A 407 5.62 -8.69 4.01
C GLN A 407 5.93 -9.00 5.47
N LEU A 408 6.85 -9.94 5.74
CA LEU A 408 7.22 -10.29 7.10
C LEU A 408 7.91 -9.12 7.83
N TYR A 409 8.73 -8.33 7.14
CA TYR A 409 9.28 -7.10 7.70
C TYR A 409 8.17 -6.06 7.99
N GLU A 410 7.30 -5.78 7.03
CA GLU A 410 6.20 -4.82 7.19
C GLU A 410 5.20 -5.24 8.27
N SER A 411 5.02 -6.54 8.51
CA SER A 411 4.20 -7.07 9.61
C SER A 411 4.74 -6.70 11.01
N THR A 412 5.99 -6.24 11.10
CA THR A 412 6.58 -5.72 12.35
C THR A 412 6.31 -4.23 12.57
N LEU A 413 5.83 -3.52 11.55
CA LEU A 413 5.62 -2.06 11.57
C LEU A 413 4.24 -1.71 12.15
N ILE A 414 4.05 -2.05 13.42
CA ILE A 414 2.78 -1.90 14.12
C ILE A 414 2.81 -0.71 15.09
N ALA A 415 1.83 0.19 14.96
CA ALA A 415 1.58 1.27 15.89
C ALA A 415 0.29 0.99 16.68
N ASN A 416 0.40 0.27 17.80
CA ASN A 416 -0.70 -0.16 18.67
C ASN A 416 -0.63 0.38 20.12
N ASP A 417 0.16 1.44 20.34
CA ASP A 417 0.30 2.08 21.66
C ASP A 417 0.12 3.61 21.58
N THR A 418 -0.84 4.03 20.76
CA THR A 418 -1.25 5.43 20.68
C THR A 418 -2.00 5.86 21.95
N ARG A 419 -2.25 7.16 22.10
CA ARG A 419 -3.06 7.68 23.20
C ARG A 419 -4.50 7.16 23.16
N VAL A 420 -5.02 6.88 21.96
CA VAL A 420 -6.34 6.28 21.77
C VAL A 420 -6.33 4.83 22.25
N ASP A 421 -5.31 4.04 21.90
CA ASP A 421 -5.17 2.65 22.39
C ASP A 421 -5.16 2.61 23.93
N ARG A 422 -4.30 3.41 24.56
CA ARG A 422 -4.20 3.48 26.03
C ARG A 422 -5.51 3.91 26.69
N PHE A 423 -6.24 4.84 26.06
CA PHE A 423 -7.54 5.28 26.54
C PHE A 423 -8.57 4.14 26.49
N LEU A 424 -8.63 3.42 25.37
CA LEU A 424 -9.51 2.26 25.18
C LEU A 424 -9.12 1.06 26.05
N GLU A 425 -7.85 0.99 26.51
CA GLU A 425 -7.35 0.05 27.51
C GLU A 425 -7.66 0.45 28.96
N GLY A 426 -8.34 1.58 29.18
CA GLY A 426 -8.81 2.03 30.50
C GLY A 426 -8.02 3.17 31.12
N ASN A 427 -6.96 3.68 30.47
CA ASN A 427 -6.31 4.91 30.92
C ASN A 427 -7.10 6.13 30.44
N THR A 428 -8.17 6.47 31.17
CA THR A 428 -9.09 7.57 30.85
C THR A 428 -8.44 8.96 30.80
N THR A 429 -7.21 9.10 31.30
CA THR A 429 -6.43 10.35 31.23
C THR A 429 -5.54 10.46 29.99
N ALA A 430 -5.43 9.39 29.19
CA ALA A 430 -4.59 9.38 28.00
C ALA A 430 -5.08 10.37 26.93
N LEU A 431 -6.39 10.62 26.84
CA LEU A 431 -7.01 11.64 25.99
C LEU A 431 -7.46 12.84 26.81
N SER A 432 -7.26 14.04 26.28
CA SER A 432 -7.81 15.28 26.84
C SER A 432 -9.34 15.32 26.67
N ALA A 433 -10.01 16.25 27.34
CA ALA A 433 -11.45 16.46 27.18
C ALA A 433 -11.84 16.76 25.71
N ASP A 434 -11.07 17.61 25.03
CA ASP A 434 -11.30 17.95 23.61
C ASP A 434 -11.12 16.73 22.69
N GLU A 435 -10.15 15.87 22.98
CA GLU A 435 -9.90 14.64 22.20
C GLU A 435 -11.02 13.62 22.43
N GLN A 436 -11.54 13.50 23.65
CA GLN A 436 -12.72 12.67 23.95
C GLN A 436 -13.98 13.20 23.26
N ALA A 437 -14.18 14.52 23.23
CA ALA A 437 -15.26 15.13 22.47
C ALA A 437 -15.11 14.87 20.96
N GLY A 438 -13.89 14.96 20.42
CA GLY A 438 -13.60 14.57 19.03
C GLY A 438 -13.89 13.11 18.74
N MET A 439 -13.56 12.20 19.66
CA MET A 439 -13.89 10.78 19.54
C MET A 439 -15.42 10.54 19.60
N ALA A 440 -16.16 11.29 20.41
CA ALA A 440 -17.62 11.23 20.43
C ALA A 440 -18.24 11.69 19.09
N ILE A 441 -17.68 12.72 18.46
CA ILE A 441 -18.07 13.14 17.11
C ILE A 441 -17.77 12.03 16.09
N PHE A 442 -16.57 11.47 16.13
CA PHE A 442 -16.13 10.41 15.22
C PHE A 442 -17.05 9.18 15.27
N THR A 443 -17.44 8.76 16.48
CA THR A 443 -18.26 7.57 16.72
C THR A 443 -19.76 7.81 16.60
N GLY A 444 -20.21 9.06 16.72
CA GLY A 444 -21.62 9.44 16.66
C GLY A 444 -21.94 10.32 15.44
N PRO A 445 -22.16 11.64 15.63
CA PRO A 445 -22.76 12.50 14.62
C PRO A 445 -21.91 12.74 13.37
N GLY A 446 -20.59 12.55 13.45
CA GLY A 446 -19.68 12.64 12.30
C GLY A 446 -19.71 11.40 11.39
N LYS A 447 -20.26 10.27 11.87
CA LYS A 447 -20.37 8.99 11.15
C LYS A 447 -19.05 8.42 10.60
N CYS A 448 -17.91 8.91 11.07
CA CYS A 448 -16.59 8.50 10.58
C CYS A 448 -16.35 7.01 10.81
N ILE A 449 -16.83 6.49 11.95
CA ILE A 449 -16.72 5.07 12.31
C ILE A 449 -17.42 4.13 11.32
N ALA A 450 -18.34 4.61 10.49
CA ALA A 450 -19.03 3.78 9.51
C ALA A 450 -18.10 3.22 8.42
N CYS A 451 -16.96 3.89 8.17
CA CYS A 451 -15.91 3.42 7.25
C CYS A 451 -14.58 3.18 7.97
N HIS A 452 -14.34 3.88 9.08
CA HIS A 452 -13.14 3.79 9.92
C HIS A 452 -13.41 3.06 11.22
N GLY A 453 -13.90 1.82 11.10
CA GLY A 453 -14.35 0.99 12.20
C GLY A 453 -13.24 0.17 12.87
N GLY A 454 -13.59 -0.41 14.01
CA GLY A 454 -12.78 -1.41 14.70
C GLY A 454 -11.50 -0.90 15.37
N PRO A 455 -10.71 -1.83 15.93
CA PRO A 455 -9.35 -1.57 16.39
C PRO A 455 -8.39 -1.06 15.30
N GLU A 456 -8.61 -1.47 14.05
CA GLU A 456 -7.76 -1.14 12.92
C GLU A 456 -8.03 0.25 12.34
N LEU A 457 -9.12 0.91 12.75
CA LEU A 457 -9.63 2.18 12.21
C LEU A 457 -9.88 2.14 10.69
N THR A 458 -10.24 0.97 10.18
CA THR A 458 -10.56 0.72 8.78
C THR A 458 -11.47 -0.49 8.62
N ASN A 459 -12.49 -0.34 7.77
CA ASN A 459 -13.33 -1.47 7.34
C ASN A 459 -12.68 -2.32 6.25
N ALA A 460 -11.58 -1.88 5.63
CA ALA A 460 -10.79 -2.67 4.68
C ALA A 460 -9.90 -3.74 5.36
N SER A 461 -10.05 -3.93 6.68
CA SER A 461 -9.23 -4.86 7.45
C SER A 461 -9.54 -6.32 7.13
N VAL A 462 -8.53 -7.20 7.24
CA VAL A 462 -8.67 -8.65 7.11
C VAL A 462 -9.82 -9.17 7.97
N ARG A 463 -9.88 -8.72 9.24
CA ARG A 463 -10.91 -9.15 10.20
C ARG A 463 -12.31 -8.78 9.72
N ASN A 464 -12.51 -7.58 9.18
CA ASN A 464 -13.83 -7.12 8.74
C ASN A 464 -14.23 -7.76 7.40
N VAL A 465 -13.37 -7.66 6.39
CA VAL A 465 -13.64 -8.11 5.01
C VAL A 465 -13.79 -9.62 4.92
N THR A 466 -13.09 -10.39 5.76
CA THR A 466 -13.29 -11.85 5.80
C THR A 466 -14.74 -12.16 6.19
N ASN A 467 -15.26 -11.54 7.25
CA ASN A 467 -16.63 -11.77 7.71
C ASN A 467 -17.71 -11.39 6.67
N GLU A 468 -17.53 -10.26 5.98
CA GLU A 468 -18.43 -9.79 4.93
C GLU A 468 -17.61 -9.14 3.82
N ARG A 469 -17.40 -9.86 2.71
CA ARG A 469 -16.51 -9.40 1.64
C ARG A 469 -17.22 -8.44 0.67
N LEU A 470 -18.48 -8.76 0.36
CA LEU A 470 -19.39 -7.91 -0.40
C LEU A 470 -20.50 -7.42 0.54
N GLU A 471 -20.61 -6.10 0.71
CA GLU A 471 -21.58 -5.47 1.63
C GLU A 471 -22.69 -4.72 0.88
N ARG A 472 -23.86 -4.60 1.50
CA ARG A 472 -24.96 -3.77 1.00
C ARG A 472 -24.91 -2.39 1.63
N MET A 473 -24.86 -1.35 0.80
CA MET A 473 -24.84 0.05 1.23
C MET A 473 -26.09 0.78 0.78
N HIS A 474 -26.68 1.56 1.70
CA HIS A 474 -27.68 2.57 1.37
C HIS A 474 -27.00 3.80 0.79
N MET A 475 -27.38 4.13 -0.43
CA MET A 475 -26.81 5.24 -1.19
C MET A 475 -27.50 6.55 -0.87
N GLY A 476 -26.86 7.67 -1.21
CA GLY A 476 -27.41 9.01 -0.98
C GLY A 476 -28.71 9.32 -1.76
N ASN A 477 -29.11 8.45 -2.69
CA ASN A 477 -30.37 8.50 -3.43
C ASN A 477 -31.42 7.51 -2.89
N ASP A 478 -31.24 7.00 -1.66
CA ASP A 478 -32.07 5.98 -1.00
C ASP A 478 -32.08 4.60 -1.70
N GLY A 479 -31.29 4.42 -2.76
CA GLY A 479 -31.04 3.13 -3.39
C GLY A 479 -30.17 2.22 -2.53
N ILE A 480 -30.17 0.92 -2.85
CA ILE A 480 -29.23 -0.05 -2.26
C ILE A 480 -28.30 -0.53 -3.37
N ALA A 481 -27.00 -0.41 -3.14
CA ALA A 481 -25.97 -0.98 -4.00
C ALA A 481 -25.10 -1.97 -3.21
N VAL A 482 -24.45 -2.88 -3.93
CA VAL A 482 -23.48 -3.82 -3.38
C VAL A 482 -22.08 -3.26 -3.63
N TYR A 483 -21.21 -3.33 -2.63
CA TYR A 483 -19.85 -2.81 -2.68
C TYR A 483 -18.82 -3.83 -2.18
N ASP A 484 -17.59 -3.63 -2.64
CA ASP A 484 -16.41 -4.23 -2.07
C ASP A 484 -16.19 -3.63 -0.66
N ASN A 485 -16.34 -4.43 0.39
CA ASN A 485 -16.22 -3.92 1.77
C ASN A 485 -14.83 -3.28 1.98
N GLY A 486 -14.83 -2.06 2.52
CA GLY A 486 -13.63 -1.25 2.73
C GLY A 486 -13.22 -0.37 1.54
N PHE A 487 -13.92 -0.41 0.40
CA PHE A 487 -13.67 0.47 -0.74
C PHE A 487 -14.86 1.39 -1.00
N TYR A 488 -14.62 2.71 -0.92
CA TYR A 488 -15.68 3.72 -1.00
C TYR A 488 -15.29 4.84 -1.95
N ASN A 489 -16.23 5.23 -2.82
CA ASN A 489 -16.11 6.48 -3.59
C ASN A 489 -16.76 7.62 -2.80
N ILE A 490 -15.93 8.47 -2.21
CA ILE A 490 -16.37 9.61 -1.39
C ILE A 490 -16.47 10.94 -2.18
N GLY A 491 -16.27 10.90 -3.50
CA GLY A 491 -16.47 12.04 -4.39
C GLY A 491 -15.48 13.20 -4.17
N THR A 492 -14.23 12.91 -3.81
CA THR A 492 -13.16 13.92 -3.67
C THR A 492 -12.75 14.54 -5.01
N ARG A 493 -12.91 13.78 -6.11
CA ARG A 493 -12.69 14.17 -7.50
C ARG A 493 -13.77 13.51 -8.38
N PRO A 494 -13.98 13.98 -9.62
CA PRO A 494 -14.69 13.21 -10.63
C PRO A 494 -14.15 11.77 -10.72
N THR A 495 -15.02 10.80 -10.95
CA THR A 495 -14.63 9.38 -10.93
C THR A 495 -13.79 9.01 -12.15
N GLU A 496 -14.00 9.72 -13.25
CA GLU A 496 -13.22 9.61 -14.49
C GLU A 496 -11.75 10.01 -14.32
N ASP A 497 -11.40 10.78 -13.28
CA ASP A 497 -10.00 11.15 -13.03
C ASP A 497 -9.18 9.97 -12.50
N ASP A 498 -9.81 9.10 -11.70
CA ASP A 498 -9.22 7.88 -11.15
C ASP A 498 -10.34 6.89 -10.76
N LEU A 499 -10.47 5.81 -11.53
CA LEU A 499 -11.48 4.78 -11.29
C LEU A 499 -11.24 3.98 -10.01
N GLY A 500 -10.02 3.99 -9.46
CA GLY A 500 -9.64 3.17 -8.32
C GLY A 500 -9.95 1.68 -8.54
N VAL A 501 -10.66 1.07 -7.58
CA VAL A 501 -11.14 -0.32 -7.65
C VAL A 501 -12.16 -0.55 -8.79
N GLY A 502 -12.73 0.52 -9.35
CA GLY A 502 -13.60 0.46 -10.53
C GLY A 502 -12.85 0.14 -11.82
N GLY A 503 -11.52 0.16 -11.84
CA GLY A 503 -10.69 -0.22 -12.98
C GLY A 503 -10.69 -1.73 -13.28
N SER A 504 -9.86 -2.13 -14.24
CA SER A 504 -9.65 -3.53 -14.63
C SER A 504 -8.23 -3.98 -14.33
N ASP A 505 -8.06 -5.27 -14.09
CA ASP A 505 -6.75 -5.90 -14.06
C ASP A 505 -6.20 -6.12 -15.49
N PRO A 506 -4.89 -6.44 -15.62
CA PRO A 506 -4.25 -6.77 -16.89
C PRO A 506 -4.93 -7.86 -17.74
N PHE A 507 -5.76 -8.70 -17.13
CA PHE A 507 -6.39 -9.85 -17.76
C PHE A 507 -7.80 -9.51 -18.25
N GLY A 508 -8.19 -8.23 -18.20
CA GLY A 508 -9.49 -7.73 -18.65
C GLY A 508 -10.62 -7.91 -17.63
N ASN A 509 -10.33 -8.36 -16.40
CA ASN A 509 -11.35 -8.54 -15.38
C ASN A 509 -11.47 -7.30 -14.49
N PRO A 510 -12.66 -6.95 -13.98
CA PRO A 510 -12.83 -5.86 -13.02
C PRO A 510 -12.02 -6.09 -11.73
N LEU A 511 -11.33 -5.06 -11.23
CA LEU A 511 -10.68 -5.08 -9.91
C LEU A 511 -11.70 -5.17 -8.78
N SER A 512 -12.86 -4.54 -8.96
CA SER A 512 -14.01 -4.69 -8.07
C SER A 512 -14.51 -6.11 -8.08
N GLU A 513 -14.56 -6.70 -6.89
CA GLU A 513 -15.08 -8.03 -6.64
C GLU A 513 -16.59 -8.09 -6.88
N THR A 514 -17.30 -7.00 -6.55
CA THR A 514 -18.72 -6.85 -6.89
C THR A 514 -18.94 -6.92 -8.39
N ARG A 515 -18.20 -6.12 -9.18
CA ARG A 515 -18.31 -6.12 -10.64
C ARG A 515 -17.87 -7.45 -11.26
N TYR A 516 -16.81 -8.05 -10.72
CA TYR A 516 -16.36 -9.37 -11.15
C TYR A 516 -17.47 -10.40 -10.94
N CYS A 517 -18.09 -10.45 -9.76
CA CYS A 517 -19.23 -11.35 -9.52
C CYS A 517 -20.44 -11.06 -10.40
N GLN A 518 -20.70 -9.79 -10.72
CA GLN A 518 -21.80 -9.46 -11.62
C GLN A 518 -21.66 -10.12 -12.99
N GLN A 519 -20.44 -10.21 -13.55
CA GLN A 519 -20.21 -10.83 -14.84
C GLN A 519 -20.64 -12.31 -14.88
N PHE A 520 -20.51 -13.04 -13.77
CA PHE A 520 -20.96 -14.42 -13.63
C PHE A 520 -22.47 -14.50 -13.48
N VAL A 521 -23.03 -13.64 -12.62
CA VAL A 521 -24.48 -13.56 -12.39
C VAL A 521 -25.23 -13.24 -13.68
N ASP A 522 -24.73 -12.31 -14.49
CA ASP A 522 -25.33 -11.94 -15.78
C ASP A 522 -25.36 -13.13 -16.77
N GLN A 523 -24.47 -14.10 -16.58
CA GLN A 523 -24.41 -15.35 -17.34
C GLN A 523 -25.18 -16.50 -16.69
N GLY A 524 -25.93 -16.23 -15.61
CA GLY A 524 -26.65 -17.25 -14.84
C GLY A 524 -25.75 -18.16 -13.99
N GLN A 525 -24.50 -17.76 -13.75
CA GLN A 525 -23.52 -18.49 -12.95
C GLN A 525 -23.46 -17.94 -11.52
N ALA A 526 -23.02 -18.77 -10.58
CA ALA A 526 -22.79 -18.35 -9.20
C ALA A 526 -21.56 -17.44 -9.11
N CYS A 527 -21.62 -16.44 -8.22
CA CYS A 527 -20.49 -15.58 -7.88
C CYS A 527 -19.33 -16.45 -7.32
N PRO A 528 -18.12 -16.39 -7.92
CA PRO A 528 -16.98 -17.19 -7.47
C PRO A 528 -16.43 -16.71 -6.11
N ILE A 529 -16.74 -15.48 -5.71
CA ILE A 529 -16.29 -14.90 -4.44
C ILE A 529 -17.32 -15.23 -3.35
N LYS A 530 -16.86 -15.92 -2.31
CA LYS A 530 -17.71 -16.35 -1.19
C LYS A 530 -17.33 -15.61 0.09
N ASN A 531 -18.33 -15.20 0.87
CA ASN A 531 -18.12 -14.75 2.25
C ASN A 531 -17.72 -15.99 3.09
N GLN A 532 -16.57 -15.91 3.77
CA GLN A 532 -16.05 -16.99 4.61
C GLN A 532 -15.92 -16.46 6.03
N ASN A 533 -16.43 -17.14 7.05
CA ASN A 533 -16.14 -16.69 8.41
C ASN A 533 -14.65 -16.90 8.76
N ALA A 534 -14.19 -16.33 9.89
CA ALA A 534 -12.80 -16.44 10.36
C ALA A 534 -12.28 -17.90 10.56
N SER A 535 -13.15 -18.90 10.48
CA SER A 535 -12.82 -20.34 10.53
C SER A 535 -12.84 -21.04 9.16
N GLY A 536 -12.94 -20.29 8.06
CA GLY A 536 -12.98 -20.83 6.70
C GLY A 536 -14.29 -21.56 6.35
N GLN A 537 -15.32 -21.48 7.18
CA GLN A 537 -16.64 -22.01 6.86
C GLN A 537 -17.39 -20.98 5.99
N PHE A 538 -17.92 -21.45 4.87
CA PHE A 538 -18.79 -20.64 4.03
C PHE A 538 -20.03 -20.23 4.82
N LEU A 539 -20.32 -18.93 4.89
CA LEU A 539 -21.59 -18.45 5.40
C LEU A 539 -22.64 -18.81 4.34
N MET A 540 -23.45 -19.84 4.62
CA MET A 540 -24.52 -20.35 3.73
C MET A 540 -25.72 -19.39 3.56
N THR A 541 -25.50 -18.08 3.78
CA THR A 541 -26.49 -17.00 3.61
C THR A 541 -25.84 -15.66 3.19
N GLY A 542 -24.64 -15.69 2.59
CA GLY A 542 -23.95 -14.49 2.11
C GLY A 542 -24.58 -13.91 0.85
N ILE A 543 -24.61 -12.58 0.76
CA ILE A 543 -25.20 -11.76 -0.32
C ILE A 543 -24.83 -12.20 -1.74
N ALA A 544 -23.72 -12.93 -1.93
CA ALA A 544 -23.33 -13.58 -3.18
C ALA A 544 -24.42 -14.50 -3.77
N ASP A 545 -25.21 -15.19 -2.94
CA ASP A 545 -26.35 -16.01 -3.39
C ASP A 545 -27.63 -15.18 -3.61
N MET A 546 -27.71 -13.96 -3.05
CA MET A 546 -28.87 -13.08 -3.20
C MET A 546 -28.86 -12.22 -4.48
N ILE A 547 -27.72 -12.07 -5.16
CA ILE A 547 -27.68 -11.42 -6.47
C ILE A 547 -28.56 -12.21 -7.48
N VAL A 548 -28.76 -13.51 -7.24
CA VAL A 548 -29.60 -14.40 -8.05
C VAL A 548 -31.12 -14.16 -7.89
N ALA A 549 -31.58 -13.41 -6.89
CA ALA A 549 -32.99 -13.50 -6.46
C ALA A 549 -33.92 -12.32 -6.79
N ARG A 550 -33.47 -11.21 -7.39
CA ARG A 550 -34.39 -10.09 -7.75
C ARG A 550 -34.02 -9.34 -9.04
N PRO A 551 -34.92 -9.27 -10.03
CA PRO A 551 -34.82 -8.27 -11.09
C PRO A 551 -34.94 -6.87 -10.44
N GLY A 552 -33.91 -6.03 -10.58
CA GLY A 552 -33.91 -4.65 -10.08
C GLY A 552 -32.83 -4.29 -9.05
N VAL A 553 -31.95 -5.23 -8.66
CA VAL A 553 -30.71 -4.90 -7.95
C VAL A 553 -29.62 -4.70 -9.00
N VAL A 554 -29.45 -3.46 -9.46
CA VAL A 554 -28.39 -3.09 -10.40
C VAL A 554 -27.14 -2.77 -9.58
N PRO A 555 -26.02 -3.50 -9.72
CA PRO A 555 -24.73 -3.01 -9.23
C PRO A 555 -24.35 -1.81 -10.06
N ALA A 556 -23.96 -0.71 -9.43
CA ALA A 556 -23.65 0.53 -10.12
C ALA A 556 -22.58 0.30 -11.21
N PRO A 557 -22.94 0.37 -12.50
CA PRO A 557 -21.96 0.36 -13.57
C PRO A 557 -21.65 1.82 -13.88
N GLY A 558 -20.63 2.40 -13.27
CA GLY A 558 -20.07 3.70 -13.70
C GLY A 558 -21.03 4.91 -13.84
N ASP A 559 -22.30 4.82 -13.47
CA ASP A 559 -23.30 5.85 -13.78
C ASP A 559 -23.62 6.70 -12.55
N ASP A 560 -23.08 7.91 -12.61
CA ASP A 560 -23.75 9.18 -12.34
C ASP A 560 -24.76 9.16 -11.19
N LEU A 561 -24.27 9.33 -9.96
CA LEU A 561 -25.09 9.81 -8.86
C LEU A 561 -24.54 11.12 -8.34
N ARG A 562 -25.18 12.17 -8.84
CA ARG A 562 -25.30 13.48 -8.19
C ARG A 562 -25.20 13.35 -6.67
N VAL A 563 -24.05 13.78 -6.19
CA VAL A 563 -23.94 14.91 -5.29
C VAL A 563 -24.85 14.86 -4.03
N GLN A 564 -24.28 14.44 -2.88
CA GLN A 564 -24.50 15.16 -1.62
C GLN A 564 -23.15 15.53 -0.96
N PRO A 565 -22.97 16.76 -0.45
CA PRO A 565 -21.66 17.28 -0.02
C PRO A 565 -21.16 16.65 1.27
N HIS A 566 -19.84 16.48 1.37
CA HIS A 566 -19.15 16.72 2.62
C HIS A 566 -18.13 17.84 2.48
N HIS A 567 -18.41 18.94 3.17
CA HIS A 567 -17.51 19.43 4.21
C HIS A 567 -18.20 19.20 5.54
N GLY A 568 -17.41 18.92 6.58
CA GLY A 568 -17.94 18.68 7.90
C GLY A 568 -18.61 19.93 8.46
N HIS A 569 -19.91 19.86 8.73
CA HIS A 569 -20.54 20.49 9.87
C HIS A 569 -21.85 19.74 10.18
N VAL A 570 -21.88 19.11 11.35
CA VAL A 570 -23.13 18.66 11.99
C VAL A 570 -23.98 19.91 12.19
N HIS A 571 -25.23 19.85 11.76
CA HIS A 571 -26.22 20.91 11.99
C HIS A 571 -26.50 20.99 13.50
N LEU A 572 -25.92 21.99 14.19
CA LEU A 572 -26.35 22.43 15.52
C LEU A 572 -27.00 23.80 15.36
N ARG A 573 -28.14 23.97 16.05
CA ARG A 573 -28.96 25.19 16.04
C ARG A 573 -28.12 26.42 16.42
N PRO A 574 -28.46 27.62 15.93
CA PRO A 574 -27.67 28.81 16.16
C PRO A 574 -27.92 29.35 17.56
N ASP A 575 -27.16 28.85 18.52
CA ASP A 575 -26.78 29.57 19.74
C ASP A 575 -25.73 28.72 20.46
N GLU A 576 -24.47 28.87 20.08
CA GLU A 576 -23.29 28.79 20.95
C GLU A 576 -22.00 28.90 20.10
N ARG A 577 -21.19 29.90 20.40
CA ARG A 577 -19.86 30.10 19.80
C ARG A 577 -18.90 29.09 20.46
N HIS A 578 -18.02 28.44 19.70
CA HIS A 578 -16.56 28.35 19.95
C HIS A 578 -15.86 27.38 18.97
N GLY A 579 -14.62 27.74 18.62
CA GLY A 579 -13.78 27.02 17.66
C GLY A 579 -13.25 25.69 18.22
N GLY A 580 -13.37 24.63 17.43
CA GLY A 580 -12.96 23.28 17.83
C GLY A 580 -12.99 22.29 16.68
N LEU A 581 -12.28 22.56 15.58
CA LEU A 581 -12.18 21.62 14.44
C LEU A 581 -10.74 21.33 13.97
N GLN A 582 -9.72 21.79 14.70
CA GLN A 582 -8.32 21.44 14.44
C GLN A 582 -7.83 20.20 15.22
N GLY A 583 -8.67 19.56 16.05
CA GLY A 583 -8.24 18.51 17.00
C GLY A 583 -8.17 17.08 16.44
N ALA A 584 -9.17 16.65 15.67
CA ALA A 584 -9.30 15.23 15.32
C ALA A 584 -8.29 14.75 14.25
N ALA A 585 -8.07 15.54 13.20
CA ALA A 585 -7.04 15.24 12.18
C ALA A 585 -5.60 15.56 12.65
N ALA A 586 -5.45 16.33 13.73
CA ALA A 586 -4.15 16.60 14.35
C ALA A 586 -3.72 15.47 15.30
N ALA A 587 -4.65 14.64 15.80
CA ALA A 587 -4.33 13.47 16.60
C ALA A 587 -3.52 12.46 15.79
N GLN A 588 -3.97 12.09 14.58
CA GLN A 588 -3.26 11.17 13.67
C GLN A 588 -1.86 11.70 13.27
N ARG A 589 -1.77 12.96 12.85
CA ARG A 589 -0.49 13.58 12.43
C ARG A 589 0.49 13.82 13.59
N ARG A 590 0.00 13.92 14.84
CA ARG A 590 0.86 14.01 16.03
C ARG A 590 1.21 12.64 16.61
N THR A 591 0.38 11.61 16.40
CA THR A 591 0.70 10.22 16.78
C THR A 591 1.80 9.63 15.93
N ASP A 592 1.90 9.98 14.64
CA ASP A 592 3.05 9.64 13.79
C ASP A 592 4.37 10.20 14.33
N ARG A 593 4.28 11.33 15.06
CA ARG A 593 5.42 11.97 15.73
C ARG A 593 5.78 11.29 17.07
N ALA A 594 4.93 10.43 17.61
CA ALA A 594 5.16 9.71 18.87
C ALA A 594 5.75 8.30 18.66
N VAL A 595 5.76 7.77 17.43
CA VAL A 595 6.42 6.49 17.04
C VAL A 595 7.95 6.66 16.89
N LEU A 596 8.56 7.42 17.80
CA LEU A 596 10.00 7.70 17.76
C LEU A 596 10.74 6.98 18.87
N PRO A 597 11.02 5.70 18.61
CA PRO A 597 12.36 5.18 18.81
C PRO A 597 12.90 4.61 17.49
N GLN A 598 12.73 5.33 16.37
CA GLN A 598 13.51 5.10 15.14
C GLN A 598 14.16 6.40 14.61
N ARG A 599 14.17 7.48 15.42
CA ARG A 599 14.65 8.81 15.01
C ARG A 599 16.15 9.07 15.18
N ARG A 600 16.92 8.04 15.49
CA ARG A 600 18.39 8.05 15.39
C ARG A 600 18.76 6.83 14.59
N GLN A 601 19.78 6.93 13.75
CA GLN A 601 20.22 5.90 12.80
C GLN A 601 19.38 6.01 11.51
N ILE A 602 19.65 6.97 10.64
CA ILE A 602 20.79 7.00 9.74
C ILE A 602 21.21 8.47 9.59
N ASP A 603 22.52 8.71 9.59
CA ASP A 603 23.22 10.00 9.59
C ASP A 603 23.26 10.82 10.90
N THR A 604 24.33 10.63 11.68
CA THR A 604 25.07 11.75 12.30
C THR A 604 26.56 11.40 12.45
N ALA A 605 27.43 12.24 11.89
CA ALA A 605 28.84 12.32 12.30
C ALA A 605 28.95 13.20 13.58
N PRO A 606 29.95 12.99 14.47
CA PRO A 606 29.84 13.39 15.87
C PRO A 606 30.43 14.78 16.17
N GLY A 607 29.75 15.53 17.05
CA GLY A 607 30.38 16.62 17.80
C GLY A 607 29.44 17.76 18.18
N GLY A 608 28.92 17.76 19.42
CA GLY A 608 28.25 18.94 19.98
C GLY A 608 27.38 18.64 21.20
N ARG A 609 27.90 18.90 22.40
CA ARG A 609 27.15 18.84 23.68
C ARG A 609 26.00 19.85 23.68
N LEU A 610 24.78 19.42 23.97
CA LEU A 610 23.63 20.30 24.22
C LEU A 610 23.50 20.61 25.72
N LEU A 611 23.88 21.83 26.09
CA LEU A 611 23.49 22.48 27.34
C LEU A 611 22.08 23.07 27.18
N GLN A 612 21.15 22.68 28.05
CA GLN A 612 19.82 23.29 28.14
C GLN A 612 19.91 24.65 28.82
N SER A 613 19.35 25.70 28.21
CA SER A 613 18.84 26.84 28.98
C SER A 613 17.58 27.42 28.33
N ARG A 614 16.54 27.56 29.16
CA ARG A 614 15.26 28.20 28.83
C ARG A 614 15.44 29.72 28.84
N ARG A 615 15.06 30.43 27.77
CA ARG A 615 14.62 31.84 27.86
C ARG A 615 13.45 32.12 26.91
N ARG A 616 12.46 32.82 27.47
CA ARG A 616 11.23 33.31 26.82
C ARG A 616 11.60 34.35 25.74
N LEU A 617 11.00 34.24 24.56
CA LEU A 617 11.15 35.21 23.47
C LEU A 617 10.04 36.26 23.52
N ARG A 618 10.42 37.54 23.64
CA ARG A 618 9.62 38.70 23.20
C ARG A 618 9.88 38.92 21.70
N ARG A 619 8.86 39.36 20.96
CA ARG A 619 8.92 39.72 19.53
C ARG A 619 9.83 40.93 19.27
N PRO A 620 10.52 41.01 18.11
CA PRO A 620 11.00 42.27 17.56
C PRO A 620 10.34 42.67 16.23
N GLU A 621 10.30 43.99 16.00
CA GLU A 621 9.89 44.71 14.78
C GLU A 621 11.01 44.73 13.70
N PRO A 622 10.70 45.12 12.44
CA PRO A 622 11.55 44.86 11.28
C PRO A 622 12.48 46.03 10.89
N GLY A 623 13.72 45.71 10.49
CA GLY A 623 14.59 46.63 9.75
C GLY A 623 16.09 46.45 10.03
N GLN A 624 16.83 46.12 8.96
CA GLN A 624 18.30 46.11 8.76
C GLN A 624 19.05 44.76 8.82
N PRO A 625 20.10 44.57 7.98
CA PRO A 625 20.50 43.28 7.43
C PRO A 625 21.57 42.56 8.27
N GLY A 626 21.49 41.22 8.29
CA GLY A 626 22.46 40.32 8.94
C GLY A 626 23.37 39.59 7.92
N PRO A 627 24.48 38.99 8.40
CA PRO A 627 25.72 38.84 7.64
C PRO A 627 25.76 37.63 6.69
N GLU A 628 26.50 37.80 5.60
CA GLU A 628 26.86 36.76 4.62
C GLU A 628 27.70 35.64 5.25
N TYR A 629 27.34 34.39 4.95
CA TYR A 629 28.20 33.22 5.08
C TYR A 629 28.72 32.80 3.69
N PRO A 630 29.98 32.34 3.57
CA PRO A 630 30.70 32.27 2.30
C PRO A 630 30.21 31.13 1.40
N ALA A 631 30.07 31.46 0.11
CA ALA A 631 29.86 30.53 -0.97
C ALA A 631 31.07 29.60 -1.15
N ALA A 632 30.81 28.31 -1.34
CA ALA A 632 31.83 27.32 -1.68
C ALA A 632 32.35 27.55 -3.10
N VAL A 633 33.67 27.53 -3.19
CA VAL A 633 34.53 27.82 -4.34
C VAL A 633 34.31 26.83 -5.48
N ALA A 634 33.98 27.35 -6.66
CA ALA A 634 34.18 26.68 -7.94
C ALA A 634 35.65 26.87 -8.37
N SER A 635 36.33 25.77 -8.71
CA SER A 635 37.69 25.82 -9.24
C SER A 635 37.68 26.22 -10.71
N ASP A 636 38.22 27.40 -10.99
CA ASP A 636 38.55 27.89 -12.32
C ASP A 636 39.89 27.28 -12.81
N ARG A 637 39.97 26.95 -14.09
CA ARG A 637 41.24 26.91 -14.82
C ARG A 637 41.04 27.48 -16.21
N THR A 638 41.26 28.79 -16.30
CA THR A 638 41.53 29.59 -17.49
C THR A 638 42.56 28.95 -18.43
N GLN A 639 42.39 29.12 -19.76
CA GLN A 639 43.31 29.92 -20.58
C GLN A 639 42.79 30.23 -22.00
N ARG A 640 42.68 31.55 -22.27
CA ARG A 640 42.94 32.35 -23.51
C ARG A 640 42.73 31.68 -24.87
N GLY A 641 41.89 32.23 -25.74
CA GLY A 641 42.08 33.42 -26.60
C GLY A 641 41.47 33.05 -27.97
N SER A 642 40.96 33.88 -28.88
CA SER A 642 41.07 35.30 -29.22
C SER A 642 39.94 35.61 -30.23
N GLU A 643 39.40 36.82 -30.18
CA GLU A 643 38.89 37.68 -31.28
C GLU A 643 38.35 37.06 -32.59
N ALA A 644 37.10 37.40 -32.96
CA ALA A 644 36.79 38.25 -34.14
C ALA A 644 35.28 38.28 -34.47
N THR A 645 34.67 39.42 -34.15
CA THR A 645 33.69 40.24 -34.92
C THR A 645 32.73 39.67 -35.98
N ALA A 646 31.47 40.15 -35.86
CA ALA A 646 30.51 40.56 -36.90
C ALA A 646 29.85 39.42 -37.73
N GLY A 647 28.55 39.39 -38.03
CA GLY A 647 27.44 40.33 -37.91
C GLY A 647 26.25 39.76 -38.74
N GLY A 648 25.07 40.36 -38.64
CA GLY A 648 24.05 40.27 -39.70
C GLY A 648 22.94 39.21 -39.56
N VAL A 649 21.77 39.69 -39.13
CA VAL A 649 20.40 39.17 -39.38
C VAL A 649 19.99 39.57 -40.83
N PRO A 650 18.85 39.15 -41.47
CA PRO A 650 17.93 37.98 -41.40
C PRO A 650 17.74 37.28 -42.79
N GLY A 651 16.89 36.23 -42.89
CA GLY A 651 16.18 35.96 -44.15
C GLY A 651 15.55 34.58 -44.33
N CYS A 652 14.23 34.57 -44.48
CA CYS A 652 13.36 33.44 -44.84
C CYS A 652 13.78 32.67 -46.11
N SER A 653 13.52 31.36 -46.15
CA SER A 653 12.55 30.72 -47.08
C SER A 653 12.78 29.21 -47.28
N ASP A 654 11.67 28.49 -47.30
CA ASP A 654 11.36 27.18 -47.92
C ASP A 654 12.47 26.38 -48.65
N ARG A 655 12.61 25.10 -48.32
CA ARG A 655 12.15 23.96 -49.16
C ARG A 655 12.57 22.59 -48.60
N ARG A 656 11.55 21.71 -48.51
CA ARG A 656 11.50 20.27 -48.84
C ARG A 656 12.82 19.52 -49.04
N SER A 657 13.03 18.42 -48.29
CA SER A 657 13.11 17.02 -48.77
C SER A 657 13.69 16.11 -47.66
N GLY A 658 12.98 15.05 -47.28
CA GLY A 658 13.55 13.94 -46.50
C GLY A 658 14.21 12.91 -47.41
N PRO A 659 14.31 11.63 -47.02
CA PRO A 659 14.64 11.07 -45.71
C PRO A 659 16.01 10.34 -45.75
N ILE A 660 16.54 9.96 -44.59
CA ILE A 660 17.22 8.68 -44.28
C ILE A 660 17.28 8.59 -42.76
#